data_AF-A0A101Y4K8-F1
#
_entry.id   AF-A0A101Y4K8-F1
#
_cell.length_a   1.000
_cell.length_b   1.000
_cell.length_c   1.000
_cell.angle_alpha   90.00
_cell.angle_beta   90.00
_cell.angle_gamma   90.00
#
_symmetry.space_group_name_H-M   'P 1'
#
loop_
_entity.id
_entity.type
_entity.pdbx_description
1 polymer ?
#
loop_
_entity_poly.entity_id
_entity_poly.type
_entity_poly.pdbx_seq_one_letter_code
_entity_poly.pdbx_strand_id
1 'polypeptide(L)'
;MKRKGWLVPVLITSIVLSVMMNLFVAAPTKVEAASIGTITENDTIYQIMVDRFYDGDSSNNATGAAIRYGETSEEDFRYMKGGDWQGVINKLPYIANMGYTAIWISPVAEPQMTNRDNNGTGKNTAYHGYNVKDPNAANPYFGTKEKLKELVDSAHALGIKVIIDVVPNHIGDYMLGTQAYYDIPGLQPAAPFNNPAWYHHNGDINWSLADGRYDQWAQDYLENHDLGGLDDIDFDVPAAKQAIFSSIKAWFDYTGADGARVDAAKLMKPTDIGELQNLLGVNTFGENFDGNAEFVSRWVGANKEWGMLDFPLFFSVLNSFAYGQSFDGNVKSTLAQDSYYNGNANHMVTFIDNHDRNRFLTEAGGSVEKLQNALSFIFTVRGTPVVFQGTEQNKGNGNGQIMTGGIADTWNRWSMVKRDANGNVLENYFNENTSTYKHVAKLNEIRKNNPALRTGTQREMWSAQNLYAFSRRIDSGTNVGQEVISVFSNASGGTQTVTIPLRSESTLTAGTVLINQLNTSDTVTVQAGGVTGKQITVSLGANSAKIYAKTQPVSDTVAPTVPGNVTATVQNASSAKVSWTASTDNVGVTGYEIYRNGVKVGTSATTSYTDSGLAAQTSYSYTVKAFDAAGNLSALSAAALITTPAGNSVTIYYKQGYTTPYIHYRPAGGTWTTAPGVAIPAAEVSGYNKITINIGSATQLEACFNNGSGTWDSNGGSNYLFGTGTWTYTPTGSIQAGGPAGPTATPTVAPTATPTPTVAPTATPTPTIAPTATPTPTVTPTPTPTVIPTATPGGNSVTIYYKNTTFTNSYIHYSVDGSGVWTTSPGQQLQSSAYSGYKTATIQLGTAAGLTAAFNNGSGTWDNNGGGNYRLTSGTWSLVNGSLTSGVPQADSVTFRVTVPSTTPSSGPVYLSGSFNSWNAADPAYQLTKGSDGVYSITLSLPAGTAVQYKVTRGSWATVETSSSGAEIANRTLTPAGGAQTVNLTVQRWKDQ
;
A
#
# COMPACT_ATOMS: atom_id res chain seq x y z
N MET A 1 33.16 -53.39 53.09
CA MET A 1 31.93 -53.82 53.80
C MET A 1 30.73 -53.13 53.15
N LYS A 2 29.58 -53.81 53.10
CA LYS A 2 28.40 -53.59 52.26
C LYS A 2 27.79 -52.17 52.31
N ARG A 3 27.48 -51.58 51.14
CA ARG A 3 26.12 -51.16 50.70
C ARG A 3 26.20 -50.45 49.33
N LYS A 4 26.05 -51.24 48.25
CA LYS A 4 25.63 -50.78 46.92
C LYS A 4 24.14 -51.05 46.79
N GLY A 5 23.39 -50.06 46.33
CA GLY A 5 21.99 -50.20 45.96
C GLY A 5 21.20 -48.97 46.36
N TRP A 6 21.23 -47.93 45.51
CA TRP A 6 20.17 -46.92 45.33
C TRP A 6 20.53 -45.75 44.38
N LEU A 7 21.66 -45.79 43.65
CA LEU A 7 22.02 -44.72 42.70
C LEU A 7 21.85 -45.06 41.21
N VAL A 8 21.50 -46.30 40.88
CA VAL A 8 21.31 -46.73 39.47
C VAL A 8 19.89 -46.46 38.93
N PRO A 9 18.80 -46.57 39.71
CA PRO A 9 17.45 -46.32 39.17
C PRO A 9 17.18 -44.84 38.86
N VAL A 10 17.75 -43.92 39.62
CA VAL A 10 17.50 -42.48 39.46
C VAL A 10 18.21 -41.95 38.22
N LEU A 11 19.45 -42.37 37.94
CA LEU A 11 20.20 -41.91 36.77
C LEU A 11 19.63 -42.45 35.45
N ILE A 12 19.10 -43.68 35.45
CA ILE A 12 18.47 -44.27 34.25
C ILE A 12 17.10 -43.61 33.97
N THR A 13 16.35 -43.24 35.01
CA THR A 13 15.07 -42.53 34.81
C THR A 13 15.28 -41.10 34.30
N SER A 14 16.35 -40.41 34.72
CA SER A 14 16.70 -39.07 34.21
C SER A 14 17.20 -39.09 32.76
N ILE A 15 17.94 -40.13 32.35
CA ILE A 15 18.45 -40.27 30.98
C ILE A 15 17.35 -40.74 30.02
N VAL A 16 16.43 -41.61 30.45
CA VAL A 16 15.30 -42.03 29.61
C VAL A 16 14.26 -40.90 29.45
N LEU A 17 14.05 -40.05 30.46
CA LEU A 17 13.15 -38.89 30.33
C LEU A 17 13.74 -37.78 29.44
N SER A 18 15.07 -37.59 29.44
CA SER A 18 15.74 -36.61 28.57
C SER A 18 15.96 -37.13 27.13
N VAL A 19 16.00 -38.44 26.91
CA VAL A 19 16.04 -39.04 25.56
C VAL A 19 14.64 -39.17 24.96
N MET A 20 13.57 -39.36 25.76
CA MET A 20 12.20 -39.39 25.23
C MET A 20 11.56 -38.00 25.02
N MET A 21 12.04 -36.94 25.69
CA MET A 21 11.61 -35.57 25.37
C MET A 21 12.26 -34.99 24.09
N ASN A 22 13.32 -35.61 23.59
CA ASN A 22 14.01 -35.19 22.36
C ASN A 22 13.56 -35.94 21.09
N LEU A 23 12.54 -36.81 21.18
CA LEU A 23 12.02 -37.60 20.05
C LEU A 23 10.63 -37.16 19.54
N PHE A 24 10.05 -36.10 20.12
CA PHE A 24 8.79 -35.48 19.63
C PHE A 24 8.79 -33.94 19.67
N VAL A 25 9.96 -33.31 19.69
CA VAL A 25 10.05 -31.98 19.09
C VAL A 25 10.44 -32.24 17.65
N ALA A 26 9.44 -32.35 16.78
CA ALA A 26 9.69 -32.02 15.39
C ALA A 26 10.36 -30.64 15.45
N ALA A 27 11.63 -30.54 15.06
CA ALA A 27 12.19 -29.25 14.68
C ALA A 27 11.10 -28.60 13.82
N PRO A 28 10.66 -27.35 14.12
CA PRO A 28 9.64 -26.73 13.30
C PRO A 28 10.11 -26.92 11.87
N THR A 29 9.37 -27.71 11.11
CA THR A 29 9.57 -27.80 9.68
C THR A 29 9.64 -26.34 9.26
N LYS A 30 10.75 -25.91 8.65
CA LYS A 30 10.85 -24.59 8.02
C LYS A 30 9.58 -24.47 7.17
N VAL A 31 8.58 -23.79 7.69
CA VAL A 31 7.47 -23.34 6.87
C VAL A 31 8.17 -22.28 6.04
N GLU A 32 8.57 -22.65 4.82
CA GLU A 32 9.01 -21.67 3.83
C GLU A 32 8.00 -20.53 3.90
N ALA A 33 8.51 -19.32 4.18
CA ALA A 33 7.67 -18.13 4.16
C ALA A 33 6.98 -18.08 2.79
N ALA A 34 5.66 -17.94 2.79
CA ALA A 34 4.89 -17.92 1.56
C ALA A 34 5.13 -16.57 0.85
N SER A 35 6.23 -16.45 0.11
CA SER A 35 6.49 -15.29 -0.74
C SER A 35 5.30 -15.11 -1.70
N ILE A 36 4.83 -13.87 -1.82
CA ILE A 36 3.76 -13.49 -2.76
C ILE A 36 4.33 -12.98 -4.10
N GLY A 37 5.63 -13.20 -4.34
CA GLY A 37 6.36 -12.82 -5.54
C GLY A 37 7.48 -11.82 -5.25
N THR A 38 7.87 -11.07 -6.27
CA THR A 38 8.85 -9.98 -6.15
C THR A 38 8.29 -8.66 -6.66
N ILE A 39 8.96 -7.53 -6.42
CA ILE A 39 8.54 -6.24 -6.98
C ILE A 39 8.59 -6.26 -8.50
N THR A 40 7.58 -5.69 -9.12
CA THR A 40 7.41 -5.56 -10.57
C THR A 40 6.85 -4.18 -10.90
N GLU A 41 6.67 -3.90 -12.18
CA GLU A 41 6.02 -2.69 -12.70
C GLU A 41 4.55 -2.60 -12.30
N ASN A 42 4.00 -3.72 -11.80
CA ASN A 42 2.63 -3.77 -11.32
C ASN A 42 2.44 -3.10 -9.96
N ASP A 43 3.54 -2.86 -9.25
CA ASP A 43 3.48 -2.42 -7.87
C ASP A 43 3.39 -0.89 -7.74
N THR A 44 2.95 -0.46 -6.55
CA THR A 44 3.09 0.90 -6.06
C THR A 44 3.61 0.83 -4.63
N ILE A 45 4.60 1.66 -4.31
CA ILE A 45 5.41 1.52 -3.10
C ILE A 45 5.10 2.66 -2.12
N TYR A 46 4.87 2.32 -0.86
CA TYR A 46 4.80 3.28 0.25
C TYR A 46 6.08 3.18 1.09
N GLN A 47 6.90 4.23 1.08
CA GLN A 47 8.16 4.27 1.82
C GLN A 47 7.94 4.70 3.28
N ILE A 48 8.50 3.93 4.20
CA ILE A 48 8.32 4.05 5.65
C ILE A 48 9.68 4.24 6.31
N MET A 49 9.79 5.29 7.12
CA MET A 49 10.88 5.40 8.09
C MET A 49 10.37 4.84 9.42
N VAL A 50 10.82 3.65 9.80
CA VAL A 50 10.20 2.84 10.87
C VAL A 50 10.11 3.61 12.18
N ASP A 51 11.22 4.23 12.63
CA ASP A 51 11.27 5.08 13.85
C ASP A 51 10.25 6.22 13.84
N ARG A 52 9.87 6.71 12.67
CA ARG A 52 9.02 7.90 12.48
C ARG A 52 7.56 7.55 12.20
N PHE A 53 7.21 6.27 12.04
CA PHE A 53 5.90 5.88 11.54
C PHE A 53 4.88 5.71 12.67
N TYR A 54 5.06 4.72 13.55
CA TYR A 54 4.16 4.51 14.67
C TYR A 54 4.85 3.70 15.75
N ASP A 55 4.67 4.10 17.01
CA ASP A 55 5.12 3.36 18.20
C ASP A 55 4.02 2.35 18.56
N GLY A 56 4.30 1.07 18.33
CA GLY A 56 3.41 -0.06 18.57
C GLY A 56 3.82 -0.91 19.78
N ASP A 57 5.07 -0.84 20.20
CA ASP A 57 5.64 -1.54 21.34
C ASP A 57 6.66 -0.67 22.08
N SER A 58 6.17 0.19 22.97
CA SER A 58 7.03 1.09 23.74
C SER A 58 8.06 0.41 24.66
N SER A 59 8.02 -0.92 24.81
CA SER A 59 9.01 -1.66 25.60
C SER A 59 10.39 -1.76 24.93
N ASN A 60 10.45 -1.59 23.61
CA ASN A 60 11.70 -1.59 22.83
C ASN A 60 12.24 -0.17 22.54
N ASN A 61 11.54 0.87 23.00
CA ASN A 61 11.94 2.25 22.77
C ASN A 61 13.35 2.53 23.32
N ALA A 62 14.10 3.35 22.60
CA ALA A 62 15.36 3.87 23.11
C ALA A 62 15.15 4.60 24.45
N THR A 63 16.16 4.59 25.31
CA THR A 63 16.09 5.17 26.66
C THR A 63 17.17 6.24 26.86
N GLY A 64 16.99 7.07 27.90
CA GLY A 64 17.96 8.11 28.25
C GLY A 64 18.11 9.18 27.17
N ALA A 65 19.36 9.56 26.87
CA ALA A 65 19.65 10.62 25.90
C ALA A 65 19.37 10.24 24.44
N ALA A 66 19.20 8.96 24.13
CA ALA A 66 19.02 8.48 22.76
C ALA A 66 17.60 8.72 22.20
N ILE A 67 16.62 9.01 23.06
CA ILE A 67 15.24 9.27 22.67
C ILE A 67 14.85 10.72 22.93
N ARG A 68 14.14 11.33 21.98
CA ARG A 68 13.59 12.67 22.18
C ARG A 68 12.27 12.79 21.44
N TYR A 69 11.15 12.87 22.17
CA TYR A 69 9.83 12.94 21.54
C TYR A 69 9.50 14.30 20.93
N GLY A 70 10.05 15.38 21.49
CA GLY A 70 9.87 16.73 20.96
C GLY A 70 10.30 16.85 19.50
N GLU A 71 9.68 17.77 18.78
CA GLU A 71 10.00 18.13 17.40
C GLU A 71 9.97 19.66 17.25
N THR A 72 10.61 20.37 18.20
CA THR A 72 10.57 21.84 18.26
C THR A 72 11.84 22.50 17.74
N SER A 73 12.91 21.74 17.56
CA SER A 73 14.17 22.21 16.99
C SER A 73 14.74 21.19 16.00
N GLU A 74 15.65 21.62 15.12
CA GLU A 74 16.29 20.74 14.15
C GLU A 74 17.03 19.58 14.83
N GLU A 75 17.70 19.91 15.93
CA GLU A 75 18.41 18.96 16.76
C GLU A 75 17.48 17.84 17.24
N ASP A 76 16.21 18.15 17.53
CA ASP A 76 15.27 17.14 17.99
C ASP A 76 15.08 16.01 16.97
N PHE A 77 15.11 16.31 15.67
CA PHE A 77 14.92 15.33 14.59
C PHE A 77 16.11 14.38 14.42
N ARG A 78 17.20 14.61 15.15
CA ARG A 78 18.38 13.75 15.14
C ARG A 78 18.31 12.61 16.15
N TYR A 79 17.20 12.44 16.88
CA TYR A 79 17.04 11.43 17.93
C TYR A 79 15.97 10.40 17.56
N MET A 80 15.97 9.25 18.24
CA MET A 80 14.91 8.24 18.15
C MET A 80 13.57 8.83 18.59
N LYS A 81 12.48 8.36 17.98
CA LYS A 81 11.09 8.74 18.25
C LYS A 81 10.23 7.57 18.74
N GLY A 82 10.71 6.34 18.59
CA GLY A 82 10.09 5.13 19.15
C GLY A 82 9.16 4.39 18.19
N GLY A 83 9.24 4.67 16.89
CA GLY A 83 8.50 3.88 15.91
C GLY A 83 9.15 2.50 15.67
N ASP A 84 8.32 1.48 15.45
CA ASP A 84 8.76 0.09 15.46
C ASP A 84 7.95 -0.80 14.48
N TRP A 85 8.35 -2.06 14.32
CA TRP A 85 7.68 -3.00 13.40
C TRP A 85 6.27 -3.38 13.85
N GLN A 86 5.99 -3.42 15.17
CA GLN A 86 4.62 -3.60 15.66
C GLN A 86 3.74 -2.43 15.25
N GLY A 87 4.28 -1.21 15.24
CA GLY A 87 3.59 -0.02 14.80
C GLY A 87 3.32 -0.02 13.30
N VAL A 88 4.26 -0.52 12.49
CA VAL A 88 4.00 -0.75 11.05
C VAL A 88 2.86 -1.75 10.88
N ILE A 89 2.88 -2.90 11.58
CA ILE A 89 1.79 -3.89 11.55
C ILE A 89 0.44 -3.24 11.87
N ASN A 90 0.38 -2.46 12.96
CA ASN A 90 -0.83 -1.78 13.42
C ASN A 90 -1.40 -0.79 12.38
N LYS A 91 -0.59 -0.35 11.42
CA LYS A 91 -0.94 0.66 10.41
C LYS A 91 -0.94 0.12 8.98
N LEU A 92 -0.71 -1.17 8.76
CA LEU A 92 -0.90 -1.80 7.44
C LEU A 92 -2.30 -1.53 6.83
N PRO A 93 -3.42 -1.55 7.60
CA PRO A 93 -4.73 -1.24 7.04
C PRO A 93 -4.83 0.17 6.42
N TYR A 94 -4.17 1.16 7.02
CA TYR A 94 -4.13 2.54 6.49
C TYR A 94 -3.45 2.59 5.11
N ILE A 95 -2.36 1.84 4.95
CA ILE A 95 -1.63 1.73 3.68
C ILE A 95 -2.46 0.96 2.64
N ALA A 96 -3.06 -0.16 3.05
CA ALA A 96 -3.92 -0.99 2.22
C ALA A 96 -5.15 -0.22 1.70
N ASN A 97 -5.75 0.63 2.53
CA ASN A 97 -6.89 1.47 2.18
C ASN A 97 -6.56 2.51 1.09
N MET A 98 -5.29 2.91 0.95
CA MET A 98 -4.82 3.72 -0.19
C MET A 98 -4.56 2.88 -1.45
N GLY A 99 -4.61 1.55 -1.38
CA GLY A 99 -4.39 0.67 -2.53
C GLY A 99 -2.92 0.45 -2.89
N TYR A 100 -1.98 0.69 -1.98
CA TYR A 100 -0.58 0.31 -2.18
C TYR A 100 -0.40 -1.20 -2.18
N THR A 101 0.53 -1.69 -3.00
CA THR A 101 0.84 -3.13 -3.12
C THR A 101 2.20 -3.50 -2.55
N ALA A 102 2.99 -2.52 -2.13
CA ALA A 102 4.29 -2.74 -1.49
C ALA A 102 4.60 -1.66 -0.44
N ILE A 103 5.35 -2.04 0.59
CA ILE A 103 5.99 -1.12 1.54
C ILE A 103 7.50 -1.24 1.44
N TRP A 104 8.21 -0.11 1.53
CA TRP A 104 9.66 -0.07 1.68
C TRP A 104 9.99 0.42 3.08
N ILE A 105 10.62 -0.42 3.90
CA ILE A 105 10.97 -0.12 5.29
C ILE A 105 12.47 0.14 5.46
N SER A 106 12.82 0.97 6.43
CA SER A 106 14.21 1.26 6.86
C SER A 106 15.08 0.01 7.06
N PRO A 107 16.42 0.16 7.05
CA PRO A 107 17.34 -0.93 7.34
C PRO A 107 17.01 -1.67 8.64
N VAL A 108 17.09 -3.00 8.57
CA VAL A 108 16.62 -3.90 9.64
C VAL A 108 17.72 -4.34 10.59
N ALA A 109 18.99 -4.12 10.23
CA ALA A 109 20.16 -4.53 11.01
C ALA A 109 20.37 -3.62 12.24
N GLU A 110 21.06 -4.13 13.26
CA GLU A 110 21.42 -3.35 14.45
C GLU A 110 22.32 -2.17 14.05
N PRO A 111 21.91 -0.92 14.34
CA PRO A 111 22.72 0.23 14.00
C PRO A 111 23.75 0.56 15.10
N GLN A 112 24.86 1.15 14.69
CA GLN A 112 25.74 1.95 15.53
C GLN A 112 24.95 3.17 16.01
N MET A 113 24.52 3.13 17.28
CA MET A 113 23.53 4.08 17.77
C MET A 113 23.95 5.54 17.71
N THR A 114 25.22 5.85 17.88
CA THR A 114 25.77 7.21 17.77
C THR A 114 27.04 7.12 16.94
N ASN A 115 27.28 8.10 16.07
CA ASN A 115 28.53 8.16 15.29
C ASN A 115 29.77 8.26 16.20
N ARG A 116 30.95 8.04 15.61
CA ARG A 116 32.24 8.00 16.32
C ARG A 116 32.49 9.24 17.16
N ASP A 117 32.26 10.42 16.58
CA ASP A 117 32.50 11.71 17.24
C ASP A 117 31.57 12.00 18.42
N ASN A 118 30.38 11.37 18.45
CA ASN A 118 29.42 11.45 19.55
C ASN A 118 29.32 10.13 20.34
N ASN A 119 30.30 9.23 20.19
CA ASN A 119 30.23 7.88 20.75
C ASN A 119 29.99 7.91 22.26
N GLY A 120 28.82 7.40 22.68
CA GLY A 120 28.41 7.33 24.07
C GLY A 120 27.83 8.63 24.66
N THR A 121 27.78 9.73 23.89
CA THR A 121 27.15 10.98 24.36
C THR A 121 25.62 10.96 24.18
N GLY A 122 25.10 9.99 23.43
CA GLY A 122 23.67 9.84 23.12
C GLY A 122 23.12 10.89 22.14
N LYS A 123 23.99 11.69 21.49
CA LYS A 123 23.61 12.72 20.53
C LYS A 123 23.60 12.16 19.12
N ASN A 124 22.68 12.63 18.27
CA ASN A 124 22.55 12.23 16.86
C ASN A 124 22.45 10.71 16.70
N THR A 125 21.29 10.16 17.00
CA THR A 125 21.09 8.71 16.95
C THR A 125 20.85 8.19 15.55
N ALA A 126 21.25 6.94 15.29
CA ALA A 126 21.06 6.24 14.03
C ALA A 126 19.62 5.70 13.86
N TYR A 127 18.61 6.53 14.12
CA TYR A 127 17.19 6.19 13.99
C TYR A 127 16.78 5.75 12.58
N HIS A 128 17.56 6.16 11.58
CA HIS A 128 17.35 5.84 10.18
C HIS A 128 17.84 4.42 9.83
N GLY A 129 18.80 3.86 10.57
CA GLY A 129 19.31 2.49 10.39
C GLY A 129 20.56 2.33 9.50
N TYR A 130 20.97 3.37 8.76
CA TYR A 130 22.08 3.27 7.80
C TYR A 130 23.49 3.07 8.39
N ASN A 131 23.71 3.43 9.65
CA ASN A 131 25.02 3.23 10.29
C ASN A 131 25.05 1.84 10.91
N VAL A 132 25.38 0.78 10.17
CA VAL A 132 25.24 -0.60 10.66
C VAL A 132 26.34 -0.98 11.66
N LYS A 133 25.97 -1.55 12.81
CA LYS A 133 26.90 -2.14 13.80
C LYS A 133 27.01 -3.65 13.67
N ASP A 134 25.87 -4.34 13.59
CA ASP A 134 25.81 -5.80 13.44
C ASP A 134 24.81 -6.16 12.33
N PRO A 135 25.29 -6.48 11.12
CA PRO A 135 24.46 -6.92 10.00
C PRO A 135 23.64 -8.19 10.29
N ASN A 136 23.98 -8.98 11.32
CA ASN A 136 23.32 -10.24 11.67
C ASN A 136 22.30 -10.10 12.80
N ALA A 137 22.27 -8.98 13.52
CA ALA A 137 21.33 -8.71 14.59
C ALA A 137 20.19 -7.80 14.11
N ALA A 138 18.99 -8.02 14.63
CA ALA A 138 17.86 -7.15 14.36
C ALA A 138 18.07 -5.80 15.06
N ASN A 139 17.59 -4.71 14.45
CA ASN A 139 17.53 -3.41 15.10
C ASN A 139 16.68 -3.52 16.39
N PRO A 140 17.29 -3.43 17.58
CA PRO A 140 16.60 -3.74 18.83
C PRO A 140 15.52 -2.71 19.16
N TYR A 141 15.55 -1.53 18.53
CA TYR A 141 14.56 -0.46 18.71
C TYR A 141 13.36 -0.62 17.79
N PHE A 142 13.45 -1.47 16.75
CA PHE A 142 12.32 -1.80 15.89
C PHE A 142 11.64 -3.11 16.31
N GLY A 143 12.37 -4.00 17.00
CA GLY A 143 11.84 -5.23 17.58
C GLY A 143 12.77 -6.42 17.39
N THR A 144 12.22 -7.63 17.51
CA THR A 144 12.99 -8.87 17.30
C THR A 144 12.92 -9.34 15.85
N LYS A 145 13.82 -10.26 15.47
CA LYS A 145 13.81 -10.91 14.16
C LYS A 145 12.48 -11.60 13.86
N GLU A 146 11.83 -12.19 14.87
CA GLU A 146 10.50 -12.79 14.77
C GLU A 146 9.42 -11.74 14.50
N LYS A 147 9.53 -10.55 15.12
CA LYS A 147 8.60 -9.44 14.88
C LYS A 147 8.72 -8.90 13.45
N LEU A 148 9.93 -8.83 12.89
CA LEU A 148 10.12 -8.51 11.47
C LEU A 148 9.45 -9.54 10.56
N LYS A 149 9.59 -10.84 10.87
CA LYS A 149 8.89 -11.89 10.14
C LYS A 149 7.36 -11.74 10.24
N GLU A 150 6.84 -11.44 11.42
CA GLU A 150 5.41 -11.19 11.61
C GLU A 150 4.91 -9.99 10.79
N LEU A 151 5.73 -8.93 10.64
CA LEU A 151 5.43 -7.82 9.76
C LEU A 151 5.30 -8.28 8.30
N VAL A 152 6.24 -9.08 7.81
CA VAL A 152 6.18 -9.63 6.44
C VAL A 152 4.95 -10.50 6.25
N ASP A 153 4.70 -11.45 7.16
CA ASP A 153 3.54 -12.34 7.08
C ASP A 153 2.21 -11.55 7.15
N SER A 154 2.15 -10.48 7.95
CA SER A 154 0.96 -9.61 8.07
C SER A 154 0.73 -8.76 6.82
N ALA A 155 1.80 -8.27 6.18
CA ALA A 155 1.71 -7.56 4.91
C ALA A 155 1.25 -8.50 3.79
N HIS A 156 1.81 -9.72 3.72
CA HIS A 156 1.41 -10.75 2.75
C HIS A 156 -0.05 -11.14 2.87
N ALA A 157 -0.60 -11.22 4.09
CA ALA A 157 -2.03 -11.46 4.32
C ALA A 157 -2.95 -10.38 3.72
N LEU A 158 -2.43 -9.19 3.48
CA LEU A 158 -3.11 -8.06 2.81
C LEU A 158 -2.73 -7.91 1.34
N GLY A 159 -1.91 -8.82 0.79
CA GLY A 159 -1.38 -8.71 -0.57
C GLY A 159 -0.35 -7.60 -0.76
N ILE A 160 0.31 -7.18 0.32
CA ILE A 160 1.35 -6.14 0.33
C ILE A 160 2.72 -6.79 0.40
N LYS A 161 3.59 -6.48 -0.56
CA LYS A 161 5.00 -6.89 -0.59
C LYS A 161 5.83 -6.07 0.39
N VAL A 162 6.86 -6.66 0.98
CA VAL A 162 7.80 -5.97 1.87
C VAL A 162 9.17 -5.85 1.21
N ILE A 163 9.61 -4.61 1.06
CA ILE A 163 10.92 -4.23 0.55
C ILE A 163 11.79 -3.83 1.74
N ILE A 164 12.91 -4.52 1.93
CA ILE A 164 13.87 -4.19 2.98
C ILE A 164 14.92 -3.25 2.38
N ASP A 165 15.18 -2.13 3.03
CA ASP A 165 16.36 -1.31 2.73
C ASP A 165 17.62 -2.05 3.22
N VAL A 166 18.61 -2.22 2.34
CA VAL A 166 19.84 -2.96 2.63
C VAL A 166 21.05 -2.06 2.41
N VAL A 167 22.04 -2.20 3.31
CA VAL A 167 23.26 -1.38 3.33
C VAL A 167 24.48 -2.28 3.12
N PRO A 168 24.76 -2.69 1.88
CA PRO A 168 25.91 -3.54 1.58
C PRO A 168 27.24 -2.77 1.47
N ASN A 169 27.20 -1.45 1.23
CA ASN A 169 28.37 -0.64 0.95
C ASN A 169 29.29 -0.46 2.17
N HIS A 170 28.72 -0.07 3.30
CA HIS A 170 29.47 0.39 4.47
C HIS A 170 28.90 -0.19 5.77
N ILE A 171 29.66 -0.02 6.85
CA ILE A 171 29.16 -0.13 8.23
C ILE A 171 29.07 1.28 8.86
N GLY A 172 28.82 1.36 10.17
CA GLY A 172 28.95 2.61 10.93
C GLY A 172 30.38 3.20 10.87
N ASP A 173 30.54 4.38 11.46
CA ASP A 173 31.82 5.09 11.52
C ASP A 173 32.63 4.58 12.73
N TYR A 174 33.68 3.78 12.49
CA TYR A 174 34.52 3.22 13.56
C TYR A 174 36.00 3.57 13.42
N MET A 175 36.47 4.01 12.24
CA MET A 175 37.87 4.32 11.98
C MET A 175 38.03 5.79 11.54
N LEU A 176 39.11 6.44 12.01
CA LEU A 176 39.35 7.84 11.68
C LEU A 176 40.11 8.00 10.37
N GLY A 177 39.41 8.49 9.34
CA GLY A 177 40.02 8.88 8.06
C GLY A 177 40.68 7.70 7.35
N THR A 178 42.00 7.72 7.20
CA THR A 178 42.75 6.67 6.48
C THR A 178 43.35 5.59 7.39
N GLN A 179 42.89 5.50 8.64
CA GLN A 179 43.45 4.57 9.61
C GLN A 179 42.96 3.14 9.40
N ALA A 180 43.89 2.18 9.49
CA ALA A 180 43.62 0.74 9.41
C ALA A 180 43.43 0.08 10.79
N TYR A 181 42.95 0.85 11.77
CA TYR A 181 42.73 0.39 13.15
C TYR A 181 41.66 1.25 13.84
N TYR A 182 41.00 0.69 14.85
CA TYR A 182 40.04 1.42 15.69
C TYR A 182 40.79 2.35 16.65
N ASP A 183 40.61 3.65 16.51
CA ASP A 183 41.32 4.64 17.32
C ASP A 183 40.69 4.85 18.70
N ILE A 184 39.40 4.53 18.85
CA ILE A 184 38.68 4.52 20.13
C ILE A 184 38.59 3.07 20.65
N PRO A 185 39.30 2.72 21.75
CA PRO A 185 39.24 1.38 22.30
C PRO A 185 37.81 0.96 22.68
N GLY A 186 37.35 -0.16 22.14
CA GLY A 186 36.02 -0.72 22.43
C GLY A 186 34.87 -0.20 21.54
N LEU A 187 35.13 0.78 20.68
CA LEU A 187 34.20 1.18 19.62
C LEU A 187 34.57 0.41 18.34
N GLN A 188 33.89 -0.69 18.09
CA GLN A 188 34.08 -1.54 16.90
C GLN A 188 32.73 -2.15 16.50
N PRO A 189 32.53 -2.52 15.22
CA PRO A 189 31.37 -3.28 14.79
C PRO A 189 31.37 -4.68 15.43
N ALA A 190 30.26 -5.41 15.29
CA ALA A 190 30.20 -6.79 15.77
C ALA A 190 31.06 -7.73 14.91
N ALA A 191 31.65 -8.76 15.53
CA ALA A 191 32.36 -9.79 14.77
C ALA A 191 31.39 -10.52 13.81
N PRO A 192 31.82 -10.89 12.59
CA PRO A 192 33.20 -10.82 12.08
C PRO A 192 33.59 -9.48 11.43
N PHE A 193 32.69 -8.49 11.40
CA PHE A 193 32.93 -7.17 10.79
C PHE A 193 33.92 -6.31 11.58
N ASN A 194 34.37 -6.74 12.76
CA ASN A 194 35.42 -6.07 13.53
C ASN A 194 36.86 -6.33 13.01
N ASN A 195 37.00 -6.70 11.74
CA ASN A 195 38.29 -6.86 11.09
C ASN A 195 38.60 -5.61 10.24
N PRO A 196 39.52 -4.72 10.66
CA PRO A 196 39.81 -3.50 9.90
C PRO A 196 40.32 -3.79 8.48
N ALA A 197 40.95 -4.95 8.24
CA ALA A 197 41.42 -5.33 6.90
C ALA A 197 40.31 -5.71 5.91
N TRP A 198 39.03 -5.58 6.29
CA TRP A 198 37.87 -5.76 5.41
C TRP A 198 37.35 -4.45 4.83
N TYR A 199 38.00 -3.34 5.11
CA TYR A 199 37.57 -2.01 4.73
C TYR A 199 38.62 -1.31 3.89
N HIS A 200 38.17 -0.41 3.03
CA HIS A 200 39.06 0.54 2.41
C HIS A 200 39.57 1.55 3.44
N HIS A 201 40.75 2.10 3.20
CA HIS A 201 41.40 3.06 4.08
C HIS A 201 41.85 4.31 3.31
N ASN A 202 41.06 4.68 2.30
CA ASN A 202 41.36 5.84 1.45
C ASN A 202 40.72 7.15 1.97
N GLY A 203 39.91 7.05 3.03
CA GLY A 203 39.23 8.17 3.68
C GLY A 203 38.00 8.64 2.89
N ASP A 204 37.44 9.77 3.31
CA ASP A 204 36.19 10.31 2.76
C ASP A 204 36.24 10.65 1.27
N ILE A 205 35.11 10.40 0.61
CA ILE A 205 34.86 10.87 -0.75
C ILE A 205 34.99 12.39 -0.81
N ASN A 206 35.93 12.87 -1.62
CA ASN A 206 35.97 14.27 -2.04
C ASN A 206 35.05 14.48 -3.24
N TRP A 207 33.82 14.90 -2.97
CA TRP A 207 32.79 15.12 -3.99
C TRP A 207 33.21 16.12 -5.08
N SER A 208 34.12 17.06 -4.82
CA SER A 208 34.62 17.97 -5.87
C SER A 208 35.44 17.28 -6.97
N LEU A 209 35.92 16.06 -6.70
CA LEU A 209 36.66 15.25 -7.67
C LEU A 209 35.74 14.33 -8.47
N ALA A 210 34.71 13.78 -7.83
CA ALA A 210 33.85 12.76 -8.40
C ALA A 210 32.55 13.31 -9.01
N ASP A 211 31.97 14.36 -8.43
CA ASP A 211 30.67 14.87 -8.85
C ASP A 211 30.72 15.45 -10.28
N GLY A 212 29.72 15.10 -11.08
CA GLY A 212 29.66 15.43 -12.50
C GLY A 212 30.69 14.72 -13.41
N ARG A 213 31.49 13.77 -12.90
CA ARG A 213 32.36 12.91 -13.71
C ARG A 213 31.75 11.53 -13.88
N TYR A 214 31.81 11.02 -15.11
CA TYR A 214 31.19 9.74 -15.48
C TYR A 214 32.19 8.77 -16.12
N ASP A 215 33.49 8.98 -15.94
CA ASP A 215 34.53 8.07 -16.42
C ASP A 215 34.81 6.94 -15.42
N GLN A 216 35.60 5.96 -15.85
CA GLN A 216 35.95 4.80 -15.01
C GLN A 216 36.70 5.22 -13.75
N TRP A 217 37.55 6.26 -13.83
CA TRP A 217 38.31 6.74 -12.69
C TRP A 217 37.39 7.25 -11.58
N ALA A 218 36.37 8.03 -11.93
CA ALA A 218 35.41 8.53 -10.95
C ALA A 218 34.62 7.38 -10.30
N GLN A 219 34.28 6.35 -11.07
CA GLN A 219 33.62 5.16 -10.53
C GLN A 219 34.53 4.40 -9.55
N ASP A 220 35.76 4.08 -9.95
CA ASP A 220 36.74 3.41 -9.10
C ASP A 220 37.05 4.26 -7.85
N TYR A 221 37.03 5.59 -7.96
CA TYR A 221 37.23 6.47 -6.82
C TYR A 221 36.08 6.36 -5.81
N LEU A 222 34.82 6.41 -6.27
CA LEU A 222 33.63 6.33 -5.42
C LEU A 222 33.51 4.99 -4.70
N GLU A 223 33.94 3.90 -5.33
CA GLU A 223 33.88 2.53 -4.79
C GLU A 223 34.90 2.22 -3.69
N ASN A 224 35.87 3.10 -3.49
CA ASN A 224 37.02 2.82 -2.63
C ASN A 224 37.18 3.84 -1.48
N HIS A 225 36.19 4.70 -1.25
CA HIS A 225 36.26 5.79 -0.27
C HIS A 225 34.99 5.85 0.59
N ASP A 226 35.16 6.36 1.80
CA ASP A 226 34.10 6.39 2.80
C ASP A 226 32.99 7.38 2.44
N LEU A 227 31.74 6.98 2.70
CA LEU A 227 30.57 7.85 2.57
C LEU A 227 30.40 8.68 3.84
N GLY A 228 31.15 9.77 3.96
CA GLY A 228 31.01 10.70 5.09
C GLY A 228 31.33 10.06 6.45
N GLY A 229 32.45 9.36 6.51
CA GLY A 229 32.99 8.66 7.69
C GLY A 229 32.46 7.24 7.88
N LEU A 230 31.52 6.78 7.05
CA LEU A 230 31.00 5.42 7.13
C LEU A 230 32.00 4.46 6.48
N ASP A 231 32.57 3.56 7.29
CA ASP A 231 33.69 2.70 6.88
C ASP A 231 33.26 1.80 5.70
N ASP A 232 33.89 2.02 4.55
CA ASP A 232 33.56 1.37 3.28
C ASP A 232 34.10 -0.06 3.20
N ILE A 233 33.22 -1.04 2.93
CA ILE A 233 33.60 -2.46 2.88
C ILE A 233 34.36 -2.72 1.58
N ASP A 234 35.58 -3.26 1.70
CA ASP A 234 36.39 -3.64 0.55
C ASP A 234 35.86 -4.93 -0.10
N PHE A 235 35.20 -4.77 -1.24
CA PHE A 235 34.60 -5.88 -1.99
C PHE A 235 35.64 -6.71 -2.77
N ASP A 236 36.87 -6.22 -2.92
CA ASP A 236 37.99 -6.99 -3.46
C ASP A 236 38.54 -7.96 -2.40
N VAL A 237 38.19 -7.80 -1.11
CA VAL A 237 38.37 -8.81 -0.05
C VAL A 237 37.21 -9.81 -0.08
N PRO A 238 37.37 -11.04 -0.61
CA PRO A 238 36.23 -11.92 -0.87
C PRO A 238 35.48 -12.35 0.39
N ALA A 239 36.19 -12.44 1.52
CA ALA A 239 35.60 -12.76 2.81
C ALA A 239 34.67 -11.65 3.33
N ALA A 240 35.01 -10.38 3.09
CA ALA A 240 34.21 -9.23 3.50
C ALA A 240 32.91 -9.16 2.69
N LYS A 241 33.03 -9.19 1.35
CA LYS A 241 31.89 -9.25 0.43
C LYS A 241 30.97 -10.45 0.72
N GLN A 242 31.55 -11.65 0.88
CA GLN A 242 30.76 -12.84 1.19
C GLN A 242 30.03 -12.71 2.54
N ALA A 243 30.67 -12.14 3.56
CA ALA A 243 30.05 -11.96 4.87
C ALA A 243 28.84 -11.04 4.79
N ILE A 244 28.97 -9.84 4.20
CA ILE A 244 27.84 -8.89 4.10
C ILE A 244 26.71 -9.43 3.21
N PHE A 245 27.03 -10.07 2.08
CA PHE A 245 26.03 -10.69 1.21
C PHE A 245 25.28 -11.83 1.91
N SER A 246 25.99 -12.65 2.70
CA SER A 246 25.38 -13.72 3.48
C SER A 246 24.49 -13.19 4.59
N SER A 247 24.89 -12.11 5.27
CA SER A 247 24.07 -11.44 6.29
C SER A 247 22.77 -10.90 5.69
N ILE A 248 22.83 -10.21 4.55
CA ILE A 248 21.63 -9.72 3.85
C ILE A 248 20.75 -10.88 3.42
N LYS A 249 21.31 -11.90 2.75
CA LYS A 249 20.58 -13.10 2.31
C LYS A 249 19.87 -13.82 3.47
N ALA A 250 20.49 -13.87 4.65
CA ALA A 250 19.90 -14.49 5.83
C ALA A 250 18.64 -13.78 6.35
N TRP A 251 18.46 -12.49 6.07
CA TRP A 251 17.21 -11.78 6.34
C TRP A 251 16.10 -12.25 5.40
N PHE A 252 16.38 -12.27 4.08
CA PHE A 252 15.42 -12.73 3.07
C PHE A 252 15.03 -14.19 3.24
N ASP A 253 16.00 -15.07 3.53
CA ASP A 253 15.74 -16.50 3.81
C ASP A 253 14.87 -16.72 5.05
N TYR A 254 14.92 -15.81 6.01
CA TYR A 254 14.16 -15.92 7.24
C TYR A 254 12.76 -15.33 7.11
N THR A 255 12.66 -14.13 6.52
CA THR A 255 11.40 -13.37 6.49
C THR A 255 10.54 -13.69 5.28
N GLY A 256 11.14 -14.03 4.14
CA GLY A 256 10.45 -14.12 2.85
C GLY A 256 10.13 -12.77 2.22
N ALA A 257 10.89 -11.72 2.57
CA ALA A 257 10.73 -10.38 1.97
C ALA A 257 10.85 -10.42 0.44
N ASP A 258 10.12 -9.54 -0.23
CA ASP A 258 9.81 -9.66 -1.66
C ASP A 258 10.80 -8.89 -2.57
N GLY A 259 11.63 -8.02 -1.99
CA GLY A 259 12.76 -7.40 -2.67
C GLY A 259 13.54 -6.43 -1.79
N ALA A 260 14.54 -5.76 -2.39
CA ALA A 260 15.44 -4.88 -1.66
C ALA A 260 15.52 -3.49 -2.29
N ARG A 261 15.58 -2.46 -1.44
CA ARG A 261 16.15 -1.16 -1.85
C ARG A 261 17.62 -1.17 -1.47
N VAL A 262 18.53 -1.00 -2.42
CA VAL A 262 19.98 -1.02 -2.17
C VAL A 262 20.47 0.41 -1.92
N ASP A 263 20.88 0.67 -0.67
CA ASP A 263 21.48 1.93 -0.26
C ASP A 263 22.83 2.16 -0.95
N ALA A 264 23.15 3.44 -1.19
CA ALA A 264 24.43 3.87 -1.72
C ALA A 264 24.91 3.13 -2.99
N ALA A 265 23.98 2.67 -3.84
CA ALA A 265 24.30 1.86 -5.02
C ALA A 265 25.29 2.54 -5.99
N LYS A 266 25.32 3.88 -6.03
CA LYS A 266 26.32 4.68 -6.78
C LYS A 266 27.77 4.33 -6.42
N LEU A 267 28.01 3.95 -5.17
CA LEU A 267 29.32 3.63 -4.61
C LEU A 267 29.71 2.16 -4.78
N MET A 268 28.92 1.38 -5.51
CA MET A 268 29.21 -0.03 -5.73
C MET A 268 29.28 -0.35 -7.23
N LYS A 269 30.12 -1.32 -7.59
CA LYS A 269 30.19 -1.83 -8.97
C LYS A 269 28.82 -2.36 -9.39
N PRO A 270 28.31 -2.02 -10.59
CA PRO A 270 27.07 -2.59 -11.11
C PRO A 270 27.03 -4.13 -11.10
N THR A 271 28.18 -4.78 -11.27
CA THR A 271 28.31 -6.24 -11.24
C THR A 271 28.14 -6.83 -9.84
N ASP A 272 28.61 -6.14 -8.80
CA ASP A 272 28.47 -6.60 -7.42
C ASP A 272 27.02 -6.52 -6.96
N ILE A 273 26.32 -5.46 -7.36
CA ILE A 273 24.90 -5.33 -7.07
C ILE A 273 24.08 -6.36 -7.88
N GLY A 274 24.46 -6.63 -9.13
CA GLY A 274 23.88 -7.71 -9.91
C GLY A 274 24.07 -9.10 -9.26
N GLU A 275 25.23 -9.35 -8.67
CA GLU A 275 25.50 -10.56 -7.87
C GLU A 275 24.61 -10.62 -6.62
N LEU A 276 24.46 -9.49 -5.89
CA LEU A 276 23.57 -9.41 -4.75
C LEU A 276 22.12 -9.72 -5.15
N GLN A 277 21.58 -9.09 -6.19
CA GLN A 277 20.22 -9.36 -6.67
C GLN A 277 20.03 -10.86 -6.99
N ASN A 278 20.97 -11.46 -7.73
CA ASN A 278 20.93 -12.88 -8.07
C ASN A 278 20.97 -13.78 -6.84
N LEU A 279 21.77 -13.40 -5.83
CA LEU A 279 21.86 -14.12 -4.56
C LEU A 279 20.53 -14.05 -3.80
N LEU A 280 19.90 -12.88 -3.73
CA LEU A 280 18.63 -12.70 -3.02
C LEU A 280 17.46 -13.43 -3.71
N GLY A 281 17.51 -13.58 -5.04
CA GLY A 281 16.46 -14.25 -5.81
C GLY A 281 15.17 -13.43 -5.93
N VAL A 282 15.28 -12.13 -5.66
CA VAL A 282 14.20 -11.14 -5.72
C VAL A 282 14.72 -9.89 -6.43
N ASN A 283 13.84 -9.14 -7.09
CA ASN A 283 14.18 -7.88 -7.73
C ASN A 283 14.63 -6.85 -6.70
N THR A 284 15.69 -6.12 -7.05
CA THR A 284 16.22 -5.01 -6.27
C THR A 284 16.17 -3.71 -7.07
N PHE A 285 16.13 -2.58 -6.35
CA PHE A 285 16.36 -1.27 -6.94
C PHE A 285 17.21 -0.42 -6.02
N GLY A 286 18.14 0.32 -6.61
CA GLY A 286 19.19 0.98 -5.86
C GLY A 286 19.09 2.49 -5.89
N GLU A 287 19.84 3.09 -4.98
CA GLU A 287 20.06 4.53 -4.92
C GLU A 287 21.31 4.93 -5.69
N ASN A 288 21.10 5.49 -6.87
CA ASN A 288 22.11 6.29 -7.54
C ASN A 288 21.67 7.75 -7.60
N PHE A 289 22.12 8.53 -6.62
CA PHE A 289 21.84 9.96 -6.55
C PHE A 289 22.66 10.68 -7.65
N ASP A 290 22.11 10.71 -8.86
CA ASP A 290 22.66 11.41 -10.01
C ASP A 290 21.56 11.82 -11.00
N GLY A 291 21.71 12.99 -11.61
CA GLY A 291 20.76 13.49 -12.62
C GLY A 291 21.01 12.97 -14.03
N ASN A 292 22.12 12.27 -14.28
CA ASN A 292 22.51 11.79 -15.59
C ASN A 292 21.94 10.38 -15.87
N ALA A 293 21.00 10.30 -16.82
CA ALA A 293 20.33 9.05 -17.19
C ALA A 293 21.29 8.00 -17.79
N GLU A 294 22.28 8.42 -18.58
CA GLU A 294 23.29 7.51 -19.15
C GLU A 294 24.12 6.87 -18.03
N PHE A 295 24.54 7.66 -17.05
CA PHE A 295 25.30 7.17 -15.91
C PHE A 295 24.45 6.21 -15.05
N VAL A 296 23.25 6.62 -14.65
CA VAL A 296 22.33 5.77 -13.85
C VAL A 296 22.01 4.47 -14.58
N SER A 297 21.89 4.47 -15.91
CA SER A 297 21.62 3.26 -16.70
C SER A 297 22.68 2.16 -16.56
N ARG A 298 23.88 2.49 -16.06
CA ARG A 298 24.95 1.50 -15.84
C ARG A 298 24.57 0.45 -14.81
N TRP A 299 23.65 0.72 -13.89
CA TRP A 299 23.17 -0.21 -12.87
C TRP A 299 21.87 -0.95 -13.22
N VAL A 300 21.26 -0.67 -14.37
CA VAL A 300 19.95 -1.24 -14.73
C VAL A 300 20.09 -2.31 -15.81
N GLY A 301 19.42 -3.45 -15.64
CA GLY A 301 19.25 -4.48 -16.66
C GLY A 301 19.97 -5.80 -16.35
N ALA A 302 20.31 -6.55 -17.41
CA ALA A 302 20.86 -7.90 -17.27
C ALA A 302 22.18 -7.94 -16.49
N ASN A 303 22.28 -8.85 -15.51
CA ASN A 303 23.41 -8.99 -14.57
C ASN A 303 23.69 -7.73 -13.74
N LYS A 304 22.67 -6.90 -13.52
CA LYS A 304 22.68 -5.69 -12.69
C LYS A 304 21.37 -5.66 -11.89
N GLU A 305 20.89 -4.51 -11.46
CA GLU A 305 19.59 -4.40 -10.80
C GLU A 305 18.41 -4.37 -11.75
N TRP A 306 17.26 -4.79 -11.22
CA TRP A 306 15.98 -4.71 -11.90
C TRP A 306 15.65 -3.25 -12.22
N GLY A 307 15.82 -2.33 -11.26
CA GLY A 307 15.56 -0.89 -11.42
C GLY A 307 16.50 0.00 -10.61
N MET A 308 16.29 1.31 -10.70
CA MET A 308 16.97 2.35 -9.91
C MET A 308 15.93 3.37 -9.44
N LEU A 309 16.17 4.05 -8.32
CA LEU A 309 15.49 5.30 -8.02
C LEU A 309 15.74 6.30 -9.17
N ASP A 310 14.67 6.81 -9.78
CA ASP A 310 14.74 7.64 -10.99
C ASP A 310 15.09 9.10 -10.65
N PHE A 311 16.29 9.32 -10.11
CA PHE A 311 16.82 10.66 -9.84
C PHE A 311 16.82 11.59 -11.06
N PRO A 312 17.16 11.14 -12.30
CA PRO A 312 17.05 11.97 -13.49
C PRO A 312 15.64 12.54 -13.68
N LEU A 313 14.60 11.71 -13.54
CA LEU A 313 13.22 12.16 -13.63
C LEU A 313 12.79 12.99 -12.41
N PHE A 314 13.22 12.63 -11.20
CA PHE A 314 12.93 13.39 -9.98
C PHE A 314 13.32 14.87 -10.09
N PHE A 315 14.54 15.19 -10.54
CA PHE A 315 14.97 16.59 -10.72
C PHE A 315 14.11 17.33 -11.73
N SER A 316 13.75 16.65 -12.82
CA SER A 316 12.91 17.19 -13.87
C SER A 316 11.48 17.47 -13.38
N VAL A 317 10.96 16.60 -12.52
CA VAL A 317 9.64 16.75 -11.89
C VAL A 317 9.64 17.91 -10.91
N LEU A 318 10.68 18.09 -10.09
CA LEU A 318 10.81 19.28 -9.24
C LEU A 318 10.81 20.57 -10.07
N ASN A 319 11.66 20.64 -11.09
CA ASN A 319 11.77 21.82 -11.95
C ASN A 319 10.44 22.16 -12.62
N SER A 320 9.76 21.18 -13.22
CA SER A 320 8.50 21.45 -13.91
C SER A 320 7.33 21.67 -12.96
N PHE A 321 7.13 20.83 -11.97
CA PHE A 321 5.91 20.86 -11.15
C PHE A 321 6.03 21.73 -9.89
N ALA A 322 7.16 21.70 -9.18
CA ALA A 322 7.35 22.52 -8.00
C ALA A 322 7.69 23.97 -8.39
N TYR A 323 8.68 24.16 -9.27
CA TYR A 323 9.18 25.48 -9.64
C TYR A 323 8.51 26.10 -10.88
N GLY A 324 7.64 25.37 -11.58
CA GLY A 324 6.90 25.89 -12.73
C GLY A 324 7.77 26.15 -13.98
N GLN A 325 8.91 25.46 -14.09
CA GLN A 325 9.79 25.58 -15.27
C GLN A 325 9.25 24.79 -16.47
N SER A 326 9.79 25.06 -17.65
CA SER A 326 9.35 24.46 -18.91
C SER A 326 9.36 22.94 -18.87
N PHE A 327 8.30 22.28 -19.37
CA PHE A 327 8.32 20.83 -19.59
C PHE A 327 9.29 20.41 -20.71
N ASP A 328 9.49 21.25 -21.74
CA ASP A 328 10.38 20.94 -22.86
C ASP A 328 11.84 20.74 -22.40
N GLY A 329 12.32 21.65 -21.54
CA GLY A 329 13.70 21.64 -21.04
C GLY A 329 13.93 20.66 -19.89
N ASN A 330 12.89 20.03 -19.35
CA ASN A 330 12.97 19.16 -18.17
C ASN A 330 12.38 17.78 -18.51
N VAL A 331 11.11 17.55 -18.17
CA VAL A 331 10.43 16.25 -18.29
C VAL A 331 10.58 15.62 -19.68
N LYS A 332 10.36 16.39 -20.75
CA LYS A 332 10.52 15.91 -22.13
C LYS A 332 11.97 15.47 -22.39
N SER A 333 12.93 16.34 -22.07
CA SER A 333 14.35 16.12 -22.33
C SER A 333 14.88 14.90 -21.56
N THR A 334 14.34 14.63 -20.38
CA THR A 334 14.70 13.45 -19.58
C THR A 334 14.07 12.17 -20.12
N LEU A 335 12.77 12.18 -20.45
CA LEU A 335 12.10 11.00 -21.02
C LEU A 335 12.64 10.63 -22.43
N ALA A 336 13.17 11.61 -23.18
CA ALA A 336 13.84 11.35 -24.45
C ALA A 336 15.12 10.50 -24.30
N GLN A 337 15.68 10.41 -23.08
CA GLN A 337 16.89 9.65 -22.77
C GLN A 337 16.58 8.20 -22.33
N ASP A 338 15.30 7.79 -22.29
CA ASP A 338 14.89 6.44 -21.85
C ASP A 338 15.55 5.30 -22.64
N SER A 339 16.06 5.57 -23.85
CA SER A 339 16.82 4.60 -24.63
C SER A 339 18.09 4.08 -23.94
N TYR A 340 18.68 4.84 -23.01
CA TYR A 340 19.84 4.38 -22.22
C TYR A 340 19.49 3.19 -21.33
N TYR A 341 18.25 3.08 -20.87
CA TYR A 341 17.80 1.95 -20.04
C TYR A 341 17.59 0.65 -20.83
N ASN A 342 17.83 0.64 -22.15
CA ASN A 342 17.81 -0.54 -23.01
C ASN A 342 16.55 -1.42 -22.83
N GLY A 343 15.38 -0.78 -22.81
CA GLY A 343 14.07 -1.44 -22.63
C GLY A 343 13.61 -1.56 -21.18
N ASN A 344 14.44 -1.26 -20.18
CA ASN A 344 14.11 -1.37 -18.75
C ASN A 344 13.55 -0.07 -18.15
N ALA A 345 13.15 0.90 -18.96
CA ALA A 345 12.65 2.19 -18.47
C ALA A 345 11.41 2.03 -17.55
N ASN A 346 10.58 1.00 -17.76
CA ASN A 346 9.44 0.70 -16.89
C ASN A 346 9.84 0.13 -15.51
N HIS A 347 11.09 -0.30 -15.30
CA HIS A 347 11.57 -0.81 -14.01
C HIS A 347 12.09 0.30 -13.09
N MET A 348 12.30 1.51 -13.61
CA MET A 348 12.75 2.64 -12.81
C MET A 348 11.71 3.01 -11.75
N VAL A 349 12.16 3.39 -10.56
CA VAL A 349 11.30 3.71 -9.42
C VAL A 349 11.16 5.22 -9.30
N THR A 350 9.99 5.75 -9.65
CA THR A 350 9.73 7.19 -9.74
C THR A 350 9.24 7.76 -8.42
N PHE A 351 9.72 8.94 -8.04
CA PHE A 351 9.38 9.60 -6.77
C PHE A 351 9.44 11.12 -6.89
N ILE A 352 8.90 11.82 -5.89
CA ILE A 352 8.90 13.30 -5.83
C ILE A 352 9.55 13.84 -4.56
N ASP A 353 9.69 13.01 -3.54
CA ASP A 353 10.44 13.26 -2.32
C ASP A 353 10.80 11.93 -1.65
N ASN A 354 11.77 11.99 -0.75
CA ASN A 354 12.23 10.88 0.08
C ASN A 354 12.80 11.45 1.39
N HIS A 355 13.56 10.65 2.13
CA HIS A 355 14.15 11.05 3.40
C HIS A 355 15.50 11.79 3.29
N ASP A 356 16.03 12.00 2.09
CA ASP A 356 17.32 12.68 1.84
C ASP A 356 17.16 14.00 1.09
N ARG A 357 15.96 14.25 0.57
CA ARG A 357 15.60 15.47 -0.15
C ARG A 357 14.52 16.23 0.59
N ASN A 358 14.44 17.54 0.34
CA ASN A 358 13.32 18.35 0.79
C ASN A 358 12.00 17.70 0.38
N ARG A 359 10.99 17.78 1.25
CA ARG A 359 9.63 17.38 0.89
C ARG A 359 9.13 18.18 -0.30
N PHE A 360 8.45 17.53 -1.23
CA PHE A 360 7.98 18.17 -2.46
C PHE A 360 7.09 19.37 -2.14
N LEU A 361 6.24 19.26 -1.12
CA LEU A 361 5.34 20.34 -0.74
C LEU A 361 6.09 21.62 -0.33
N THR A 362 7.25 21.50 0.32
CA THR A 362 8.09 22.65 0.66
C THR A 362 8.71 23.26 -0.60
N GLU A 363 9.23 22.43 -1.50
CA GLU A 363 9.76 22.88 -2.80
C GLU A 363 8.69 23.57 -3.65
N ALA A 364 7.44 23.10 -3.55
CA ALA A 364 6.28 23.66 -4.24
C ALA A 364 5.70 24.93 -3.56
N GLY A 365 6.35 25.46 -2.52
CA GLY A 365 5.89 26.64 -1.79
C GLY A 365 4.59 26.42 -1.03
N GLY A 366 4.32 25.20 -0.58
CA GLY A 366 3.10 24.83 0.15
C GLY A 366 1.88 24.52 -0.72
N SER A 367 2.01 24.48 -2.06
CA SER A 367 0.87 24.20 -2.94
C SER A 367 0.54 22.70 -3.00
N VAL A 368 -0.62 22.35 -2.46
CA VAL A 368 -1.19 21.01 -2.54
C VAL A 368 -1.59 20.67 -3.97
N GLU A 369 -1.99 21.64 -4.78
CA GLU A 369 -2.33 21.45 -6.20
C GLU A 369 -1.11 20.99 -6.99
N LYS A 370 0.04 21.66 -6.82
CA LYS A 370 1.31 21.23 -7.43
C LYS A 370 1.71 19.83 -6.98
N LEU A 371 1.57 19.54 -5.69
CA LEU A 371 1.84 18.21 -5.14
C LEU A 371 0.97 17.12 -5.79
N GLN A 372 -0.34 17.34 -5.85
CA GLN A 372 -1.28 16.38 -6.46
C GLN A 372 -1.07 16.23 -7.97
N ASN A 373 -0.64 17.31 -8.65
CA ASN A 373 -0.28 17.27 -10.06
C ASN A 373 0.98 16.42 -10.30
N ALA A 374 2.03 16.60 -9.49
CA ALA A 374 3.25 15.80 -9.55
C ALA A 374 2.99 14.31 -9.20
N LEU A 375 2.15 14.04 -8.20
CA LEU A 375 1.69 12.68 -7.89
C LEU A 375 0.94 12.06 -9.08
N SER A 376 0.03 12.80 -9.71
CA SER A 376 -0.66 12.31 -10.91
C SER A 376 0.30 11.96 -12.04
N PHE A 377 1.41 12.69 -12.14
CA PHE A 377 2.47 12.43 -13.11
C PHE A 377 3.21 11.12 -12.80
N ILE A 378 3.78 10.96 -11.59
CA ILE A 378 4.57 9.74 -11.27
C ILE A 378 3.72 8.45 -11.29
N PHE A 379 2.42 8.55 -11.01
CA PHE A 379 1.52 7.38 -11.09
C PHE A 379 1.16 6.95 -12.52
N THR A 380 1.33 7.83 -13.51
CA THR A 380 0.93 7.56 -14.90
C THR A 380 2.09 7.48 -15.88
N VAL A 381 3.22 8.12 -15.59
CA VAL A 381 4.47 7.97 -16.35
C VAL A 381 5.03 6.55 -16.20
N ARG A 382 5.91 6.14 -17.12
CA ARG A 382 6.63 4.86 -17.03
C ARG A 382 7.41 4.73 -15.72
N GLY A 383 7.53 3.50 -15.22
CA GLY A 383 8.16 3.22 -13.93
C GLY A 383 7.17 2.78 -12.84
N THR A 384 7.71 2.50 -11.66
CA THR A 384 6.99 2.12 -10.44
C THR A 384 6.98 3.31 -9.46
N PRO A 385 5.81 3.86 -9.09
CA PRO A 385 5.77 5.02 -8.19
C PRO A 385 6.06 4.62 -6.74
N VAL A 386 6.86 5.44 -6.06
CA VAL A 386 7.04 5.41 -4.61
C VAL A 386 6.65 6.75 -4.00
N VAL A 387 5.99 6.70 -2.84
CA VAL A 387 5.59 7.88 -2.06
C VAL A 387 6.11 7.73 -0.64
N PHE A 388 6.79 8.76 -0.14
CA PHE A 388 7.31 8.78 1.22
C PHE A 388 6.24 9.14 2.24
N GLN A 389 6.22 8.45 3.39
CA GLN A 389 5.22 8.64 4.43
C GLN A 389 4.97 10.11 4.75
N GLY A 390 3.70 10.45 4.89
CA GLY A 390 3.24 11.77 5.25
C GLY A 390 3.11 12.75 4.07
N THR A 391 3.60 12.41 2.88
CA THR A 391 3.28 13.15 1.65
C THR A 391 1.76 13.15 1.39
N GLU A 392 1.08 12.03 1.70
CA GLU A 392 -0.39 11.91 1.70
C GLU A 392 -1.09 12.82 2.72
N GLN A 393 -0.36 13.35 3.69
CA GLN A 393 -0.85 14.23 4.75
C GLN A 393 -0.55 15.72 4.48
N ASN A 394 -0.17 16.08 3.24
CA ASN A 394 0.19 17.45 2.85
C ASN A 394 1.32 18.00 3.72
N LYS A 395 2.42 17.26 3.82
CA LYS A 395 3.51 17.63 4.70
C LYS A 395 4.73 18.10 3.94
N GLY A 396 5.18 19.29 4.30
CA GLY A 396 6.48 19.82 3.95
C GLY A 396 7.55 19.44 4.99
N ASN A 397 8.72 20.04 4.87
CA ASN A 397 9.74 20.07 5.91
C ASN A 397 9.14 20.63 7.21
N GLY A 398 9.60 20.14 8.35
CA GLY A 398 9.04 20.48 9.67
C GLY A 398 9.09 21.97 10.03
N ASN A 399 10.04 22.72 9.50
CA ASN A 399 10.12 24.19 9.64
C ASN A 399 9.50 24.96 8.46
N GLY A 400 9.00 24.27 7.44
CA GLY A 400 8.48 24.85 6.20
C GLY A 400 9.52 25.49 5.29
N GLN A 401 10.82 25.42 5.63
CA GLN A 401 11.91 26.03 4.88
C GLN A 401 12.61 25.01 3.99
N ILE A 402 13.08 25.46 2.84
CA ILE A 402 13.98 24.68 1.97
C ILE A 402 15.30 24.52 2.71
N MET A 403 15.73 23.27 2.87
CA MET A 403 17.07 22.97 3.36
C MET A 403 18.05 23.13 2.21
N THR A 404 19.12 23.89 2.44
CA THR A 404 20.20 24.13 1.46
C THR A 404 21.43 23.32 1.85
N GLY A 405 22.02 22.61 0.89
CA GLY A 405 23.07 21.62 1.13
C GLY A 405 22.88 20.39 0.22
N GLY A 406 23.82 19.44 0.26
CA GLY A 406 23.76 18.23 -0.57
C GLY A 406 22.64 17.28 -0.15
N ILE A 407 22.73 16.76 1.07
CA ILE A 407 21.70 15.90 1.68
C ILE A 407 20.88 16.77 2.63
N ALA A 408 19.55 16.72 2.49
CA ALA A 408 18.61 17.35 3.40
C ALA A 408 18.06 16.29 4.36
N ASP A 409 18.69 16.07 5.51
CA ASP A 409 18.52 14.89 6.38
C ASP A 409 18.01 15.18 7.82
N THR A 410 17.25 16.26 8.01
CA THR A 410 16.71 16.63 9.33
C THR A 410 15.21 16.89 9.28
N TRP A 411 14.81 18.09 8.87
CA TRP A 411 13.43 18.57 8.94
C TRP A 411 12.44 17.79 8.07
N ASN A 412 12.91 17.07 7.06
CA ASN A 412 12.08 16.26 6.17
C ASN A 412 11.66 14.89 6.78
N ARG A 413 12.25 14.48 7.91
CA ARG A 413 12.05 13.16 8.55
C ARG A 413 11.06 13.19 9.73
N TRP A 414 10.02 14.01 9.67
CA TRP A 414 9.07 14.18 10.78
C TRP A 414 8.20 12.93 11.07
N SER A 415 7.69 12.84 12.30
CA SER A 415 6.94 11.69 12.79
C SER A 415 5.47 11.73 12.41
N MET A 416 4.92 10.60 11.93
CA MET A 416 3.48 10.42 11.65
C MET A 416 2.61 10.51 12.92
N VAL A 417 3.22 10.47 14.11
CA VAL A 417 2.62 10.85 15.37
C VAL A 417 3.51 11.88 16.06
N LYS A 418 3.07 13.13 16.09
CA LYS A 418 3.78 14.21 16.78
C LYS A 418 3.51 14.13 18.27
N ARG A 419 4.57 14.23 19.08
CA ARG A 419 4.50 14.18 20.53
C ARG A 419 5.12 15.42 21.18
N ASP A 420 4.70 15.71 22.41
CA ASP A 420 5.40 16.68 23.25
C ASP A 420 6.67 16.07 23.86
N ALA A 421 7.45 16.86 24.58
CA ALA A 421 8.69 16.39 25.20
C ALA A 421 8.49 15.26 26.24
N ASN A 422 7.26 15.08 26.75
CA ASN A 422 6.91 14.04 27.72
C ASN A 422 6.35 12.78 27.04
N GLY A 423 6.30 12.75 25.70
CA GLY A 423 5.76 11.63 24.93
C GLY A 423 4.24 11.65 24.75
N ASN A 424 3.53 12.68 25.21
CA ASN A 424 2.09 12.79 24.98
C ASN A 424 1.82 13.10 23.51
N VAL A 425 0.83 12.43 22.92
CA VAL A 425 0.43 12.68 21.53
C VAL A 425 -0.17 14.08 21.40
N LEU A 426 0.44 14.90 20.54
CA LEU A 426 -0.08 16.21 20.15
C LEU A 426 -0.90 16.11 18.88
N GLU A 427 -0.44 15.34 17.90
CA GLU A 427 -1.10 15.19 16.61
C GLU A 427 -0.85 13.81 16.02
N ASN A 428 -1.87 13.25 15.38
CA ASN A 428 -1.83 11.95 14.72
C ASN A 428 -2.19 12.13 13.25
N TYR A 429 -1.24 11.83 12.37
CA TYR A 429 -1.34 12.09 10.95
C TYR A 429 -1.85 10.89 10.14
N PHE A 430 -2.38 9.84 10.79
CA PHE A 430 -3.07 8.74 10.10
C PHE A 430 -4.50 9.14 9.69
N ASN A 431 -4.65 10.28 9.01
CA ASN A 431 -5.94 10.84 8.60
C ASN A 431 -6.27 10.47 7.14
N GLU A 432 -7.26 9.59 6.96
CA GLU A 432 -7.72 9.13 5.64
C GLU A 432 -8.58 10.18 4.89
N ASN A 433 -8.83 11.34 5.49
CA ASN A 433 -9.69 12.38 4.91
C ASN A 433 -8.95 13.53 4.24
N THR A 434 -7.63 13.59 4.29
CA THR A 434 -6.87 14.62 3.57
C THR A 434 -7.12 14.49 2.07
N SER A 435 -7.06 15.63 1.37
CA SER A 435 -7.26 15.66 -0.08
C SER A 435 -6.24 14.78 -0.80
N THR A 436 -4.98 14.78 -0.34
CA THR A 436 -3.90 14.03 -0.99
C THR A 436 -3.93 12.54 -0.67
N TYR A 437 -4.38 12.12 0.52
CA TYR A 437 -4.67 10.70 0.80
C TYR A 437 -5.70 10.15 -0.19
N LYS A 438 -6.83 10.84 -0.34
CA LYS A 438 -7.89 10.45 -1.29
C LYS A 438 -7.41 10.49 -2.74
N HIS A 439 -6.57 11.46 -3.08
CA HIS A 439 -5.99 11.58 -4.41
C HIS A 439 -5.05 10.41 -4.72
N VAL A 440 -4.15 10.06 -3.82
CA VAL A 440 -3.26 8.89 -3.94
C VAL A 440 -4.06 7.60 -4.03
N ALA A 441 -5.08 7.42 -3.18
CA ALA A 441 -5.98 6.27 -3.25
C ALA A 441 -6.65 6.16 -4.62
N LYS A 442 -7.12 7.29 -5.17
CA LYS A 442 -7.69 7.34 -6.52
C LYS A 442 -6.64 7.02 -7.59
N LEU A 443 -5.41 7.51 -7.48
CA LEU A 443 -4.34 7.21 -8.43
C LEU A 443 -3.96 5.72 -8.43
N ASN A 444 -3.90 5.07 -7.27
CA ASN A 444 -3.72 3.62 -7.16
C ASN A 444 -4.85 2.86 -7.85
N GLU A 445 -6.11 3.25 -7.62
CA GLU A 445 -7.27 2.67 -8.31
C GLU A 445 -7.16 2.83 -9.83
N ILE A 446 -6.79 4.02 -10.31
CA ILE A 446 -6.60 4.32 -11.73
C ILE A 446 -5.50 3.44 -12.32
N ARG A 447 -4.35 3.33 -11.66
CA ARG A 447 -3.21 2.52 -12.13
C ARG A 447 -3.54 1.02 -12.14
N LYS A 448 -4.26 0.53 -11.12
CA LYS A 448 -4.75 -0.86 -11.06
C LYS A 448 -5.64 -1.19 -12.26
N ASN A 449 -6.63 -0.35 -12.53
CA ASN A 449 -7.65 -0.54 -13.56
C ASN A 449 -7.14 -0.31 -14.99
N ASN A 450 -5.96 0.29 -15.15
CA ASN A 450 -5.37 0.59 -16.44
C ASN A 450 -3.96 -0.05 -16.58
N PRO A 451 -3.87 -1.35 -16.92
CA PRO A 451 -2.60 -2.05 -17.19
C PRO A 451 -1.57 -1.29 -18.03
N ALA A 452 -2.01 -0.47 -19.00
CA ALA A 452 -1.12 0.36 -19.80
C ALA A 452 -0.25 1.31 -18.95
N LEU A 453 -0.72 1.80 -17.80
CA LEU A 453 0.09 2.62 -16.88
C LEU A 453 1.20 1.83 -16.18
N ARG A 454 1.12 0.50 -16.14
CA ARG A 454 2.11 -0.40 -15.53
C ARG A 454 3.12 -0.87 -16.56
N THR A 455 2.66 -1.44 -17.67
CA THR A 455 3.53 -2.12 -18.65
C THR A 455 3.55 -1.47 -20.04
N GLY A 456 2.73 -0.45 -20.28
CA GLY A 456 2.63 0.19 -21.59
C GLY A 456 3.87 1.03 -21.95
N THR A 457 4.13 1.16 -23.24
CA THR A 457 5.18 2.00 -23.82
C THR A 457 4.86 3.48 -23.57
N GLN A 458 5.84 4.23 -23.05
CA GLN A 458 5.79 5.69 -22.89
C GLN A 458 5.88 6.40 -24.23
N ARG A 459 4.94 7.31 -24.53
CA ARG A 459 4.90 8.01 -25.82
C ARG A 459 4.52 9.47 -25.66
N GLU A 460 5.46 10.38 -25.92
CA GLU A 460 5.15 11.80 -26.04
C GLU A 460 4.07 12.04 -27.12
N MET A 461 3.10 12.88 -26.78
CA MET A 461 2.04 13.33 -27.70
C MET A 461 2.06 14.85 -27.88
N TRP A 462 2.40 15.59 -26.82
CA TRP A 462 2.48 17.04 -26.83
C TRP A 462 3.49 17.53 -25.80
N SER A 463 4.23 18.57 -26.15
CA SER A 463 5.05 19.31 -25.20
C SER A 463 5.09 20.77 -25.58
N ALA A 464 5.02 21.62 -24.56
CA ALA A 464 5.17 23.06 -24.62
C ALA A 464 5.68 23.54 -23.26
N GLN A 465 5.96 24.84 -23.13
CA GLN A 465 6.46 25.42 -21.89
C GLN A 465 5.67 24.96 -20.65
N ASN A 466 4.35 25.19 -20.64
CA ASN A 466 3.53 24.90 -19.47
C ASN A 466 2.55 23.73 -19.64
N LEU A 467 2.74 22.92 -20.68
CA LEU A 467 1.83 21.82 -21.00
C LEU A 467 2.58 20.59 -21.48
N TYR A 468 2.28 19.42 -20.93
CA TYR A 468 2.86 18.16 -21.37
C TYR A 468 1.79 17.09 -21.48
N ALA A 469 1.85 16.28 -22.54
CA ALA A 469 0.95 15.16 -22.75
C ALA A 469 1.69 13.94 -23.30
N PHE A 470 1.32 12.77 -22.80
CA PHE A 470 1.80 11.50 -23.30
C PHE A 470 0.71 10.45 -23.27
N SER A 471 0.89 9.38 -24.06
CA SER A 471 0.14 8.15 -23.90
C SER A 471 1.02 7.02 -23.35
N ARG A 472 0.39 6.16 -22.55
CA ARG A 472 0.89 4.82 -22.25
C ARG A 472 0.04 3.83 -23.03
N ARG A 473 0.67 3.02 -23.88
CA ARG A 473 -0.03 2.03 -24.72
C ARG A 473 0.62 0.65 -24.65
N ILE A 474 -0.21 -0.39 -24.56
CA ILE A 474 0.25 -1.78 -24.67
C ILE A 474 0.33 -2.17 -26.15
N ASP A 475 1.50 -2.61 -26.59
CA ASP A 475 1.79 -2.88 -28.01
C ASP A 475 1.72 -4.36 -28.37
N SER A 476 1.84 -5.26 -27.40
CA SER A 476 1.80 -6.71 -27.60
C SER A 476 1.28 -7.42 -26.34
N GLY A 477 0.90 -8.70 -26.48
CA GLY A 477 0.43 -9.53 -25.37
C GLY A 477 -0.99 -9.21 -24.90
N THR A 478 -1.25 -9.46 -23.62
CA THR A 478 -2.56 -9.23 -22.99
C THR A 478 -2.88 -7.74 -22.93
N ASN A 479 -4.14 -7.36 -23.20
CA ASN A 479 -4.61 -5.96 -23.25
C ASN A 479 -3.99 -5.12 -24.38
N VAL A 480 -3.48 -5.76 -25.46
CA VAL A 480 -2.96 -5.06 -26.63
C VAL A 480 -3.91 -3.98 -27.14
N GLY A 481 -3.38 -2.78 -27.37
CA GLY A 481 -4.15 -1.62 -27.79
C GLY A 481 -4.87 -0.87 -26.66
N GLN A 482 -4.78 -1.29 -25.39
CA GLN A 482 -5.17 -0.44 -24.28
C GLN A 482 -4.24 0.78 -24.25
N GLU A 483 -4.85 1.96 -24.15
CA GLU A 483 -4.15 3.24 -24.17
C GLU A 483 -4.75 4.21 -23.15
N VAL A 484 -3.89 4.87 -22.37
CA VAL A 484 -4.24 5.96 -21.45
C VAL A 484 -3.47 7.19 -21.87
N ILE A 485 -4.15 8.34 -21.93
CA ILE A 485 -3.59 9.64 -22.30
C ILE A 485 -3.57 10.53 -21.06
N SER A 486 -2.39 10.92 -20.60
CA SER A 486 -2.23 11.85 -19.49
C SER A 486 -1.81 13.22 -19.99
N VAL A 487 -2.44 14.27 -19.47
CA VAL A 487 -2.17 15.68 -19.82
C VAL A 487 -1.96 16.49 -18.55
N PHE A 488 -0.93 17.32 -18.52
CA PHE A 488 -0.51 18.10 -17.36
C PHE A 488 -0.33 19.56 -17.74
N SER A 489 -0.74 20.46 -16.83
CA SER A 489 -0.42 21.88 -16.85
C SER A 489 0.32 22.26 -15.58
N ASN A 490 1.39 23.03 -15.69
CA ASN A 490 2.06 23.71 -14.56
C ASN A 490 1.91 25.23 -14.66
N ALA A 491 0.96 25.72 -15.47
CA ALA A 491 0.72 27.14 -15.62
C ALA A 491 0.38 27.77 -14.25
N SER A 492 0.87 28.98 -14.01
CA SER A 492 0.64 29.72 -12.76
C SER A 492 -0.81 30.22 -12.60
N GLY A 493 -1.60 30.20 -13.67
CA GLY A 493 -3.00 30.66 -13.67
C GLY A 493 -3.71 30.40 -14.99
N GLY A 494 -5.04 30.51 -14.96
CA GLY A 494 -5.90 30.41 -16.14
C GLY A 494 -6.19 28.98 -16.63
N THR A 495 -6.90 28.90 -17.75
CA THR A 495 -7.24 27.65 -18.43
C THR A 495 -6.49 27.58 -19.76
N GLN A 496 -5.78 26.50 -19.99
CA GLN A 496 -5.14 26.20 -21.27
C GLN A 496 -5.99 25.20 -22.05
N THR A 497 -6.31 25.52 -23.31
CA THR A 497 -6.97 24.57 -24.22
C THR A 497 -6.02 24.20 -25.33
N VAL A 498 -5.81 22.89 -25.53
CA VAL A 498 -4.92 22.34 -26.56
C VAL A 498 -5.66 21.32 -27.40
N THR A 499 -5.30 21.22 -28.68
CA THR A 499 -5.70 20.11 -29.54
C THR A 499 -4.49 19.22 -29.77
N ILE A 500 -4.53 18.00 -29.23
CA ILE A 500 -3.43 17.04 -29.22
C ILE A 500 -3.70 15.99 -30.32
N PRO A 501 -2.85 15.90 -31.35
CA PRO A 501 -2.90 14.81 -32.30
C PRO A 501 -2.64 13.47 -31.61
N LEU A 502 -3.46 12.46 -31.88
CA LEU A 502 -3.19 11.10 -31.45
C LEU A 502 -2.07 10.51 -32.30
N ARG A 503 -1.26 9.60 -31.75
CA ARG A 503 -0.21 8.93 -32.52
C ARG A 503 -0.80 7.97 -33.54
N SER A 504 -0.09 7.71 -34.64
CA SER A 504 -0.54 6.85 -35.75
C SER A 504 -0.87 5.42 -35.30
N GLU A 505 -0.15 4.93 -34.31
CA GLU A 505 -0.26 3.59 -33.72
C GLU A 505 -1.43 3.49 -32.72
N SER A 506 -2.05 4.61 -32.35
CA SER A 506 -3.22 4.62 -31.47
C SER A 506 -4.38 3.85 -32.13
N THR A 507 -5.00 2.95 -31.38
CA THR A 507 -6.15 2.15 -31.80
C THR A 507 -7.48 2.88 -31.57
N LEU A 508 -7.45 4.03 -30.89
CA LEU A 508 -8.63 4.86 -30.69
C LEU A 508 -9.09 5.41 -32.05
N THR A 509 -10.39 5.32 -32.33
CA THR A 509 -10.99 5.83 -33.57
C THR A 509 -11.77 7.12 -33.30
N ALA A 510 -11.95 7.96 -34.32
CA ALA A 510 -12.87 9.10 -34.22
C ALA A 510 -14.25 8.64 -33.74
N GLY A 511 -14.87 9.43 -32.86
CA GLY A 511 -16.11 9.09 -32.14
C GLY A 511 -15.90 8.32 -30.82
N THR A 512 -14.68 7.85 -30.51
CA THR A 512 -14.41 7.22 -29.21
C THR A 512 -14.49 8.27 -28.10
N VAL A 513 -15.31 8.01 -27.07
CA VAL A 513 -15.37 8.83 -25.86
C VAL A 513 -14.33 8.33 -24.86
N LEU A 514 -13.51 9.25 -24.36
CA LEU A 514 -12.55 9.04 -23.29
C LEU A 514 -13.04 9.77 -22.03
N ILE A 515 -12.91 9.12 -20.88
CA ILE A 515 -13.34 9.64 -19.58
C ILE A 515 -12.11 10.03 -18.79
N ASN A 516 -12.12 11.23 -18.20
CA ASN A 516 -11.11 11.65 -17.24
C ASN A 516 -11.27 10.82 -15.95
N GLN A 517 -10.27 10.01 -15.64
CA GLN A 517 -10.30 9.08 -14.53
C GLN A 517 -10.22 9.79 -13.15
N LEU A 518 -9.73 11.04 -13.11
CA LEU A 518 -9.74 11.88 -11.90
C LEU A 518 -11.11 12.53 -11.64
N ASN A 519 -11.91 12.74 -12.69
CA ASN A 519 -13.26 13.28 -12.61
C ASN A 519 -14.11 12.71 -13.77
N THR A 520 -14.93 11.71 -13.50
CA THR A 520 -15.65 10.96 -14.54
C THR A 520 -16.74 11.75 -15.25
N SER A 521 -17.11 12.93 -14.74
CA SER A 521 -18.01 13.86 -15.45
C SER A 521 -17.34 14.61 -16.60
N ASP A 522 -16.00 14.64 -16.62
CA ASP A 522 -15.19 15.27 -17.66
C ASP A 522 -14.82 14.22 -18.72
N THR A 523 -15.27 14.45 -19.96
CA THR A 523 -15.07 13.54 -21.08
C THR A 523 -14.57 14.30 -22.30
N VAL A 524 -13.82 13.61 -23.15
CA VAL A 524 -13.41 14.11 -24.48
C VAL A 524 -13.74 13.07 -25.53
N THR A 525 -14.13 13.53 -26.72
CA THR A 525 -14.36 12.64 -27.86
C THR A 525 -13.21 12.76 -28.83
N VAL A 526 -12.68 11.63 -29.30
CA VAL A 526 -11.68 11.59 -30.36
C VAL A 526 -12.32 12.14 -31.64
N GLN A 527 -11.71 13.16 -32.23
CA GLN A 527 -12.16 13.83 -33.44
C GLN A 527 -11.31 13.40 -34.62
N ALA A 528 -11.88 13.48 -35.83
CA ALA A 528 -11.09 13.44 -37.05
C ALA A 528 -10.28 14.75 -37.17
N GLY A 529 -8.99 14.67 -37.51
CA GLY A 529 -8.12 15.84 -37.65
C GLY A 529 -6.68 15.59 -37.20
N GLY A 530 -5.82 16.59 -37.30
CA GLY A 530 -4.41 16.47 -36.91
C GLY A 530 -3.58 15.66 -37.91
N VAL A 531 -2.27 15.60 -37.69
CA VAL A 531 -1.30 15.02 -38.64
C VAL A 531 -1.47 13.50 -38.87
N THR A 532 -2.18 12.82 -37.97
CA THR A 532 -2.47 11.37 -38.06
C THR A 532 -3.93 11.09 -38.44
N GLY A 533 -4.73 12.13 -38.69
CA GLY A 533 -6.17 12.02 -38.93
C GLY A 533 -7.02 11.82 -37.67
N LYS A 534 -6.42 11.74 -36.48
CA LYS A 534 -7.13 11.66 -35.18
C LYS A 534 -6.54 12.63 -34.15
N GLN A 535 -7.40 13.28 -33.37
CA GLN A 535 -7.00 14.24 -32.32
C GLN A 535 -8.00 14.32 -31.17
N ILE A 536 -7.59 14.88 -30.02
CA ILE A 536 -8.47 15.26 -28.91
C ILE A 536 -8.24 16.73 -28.55
N THR A 537 -9.30 17.42 -28.12
CA THR A 537 -9.18 18.78 -27.57
C THR A 537 -9.40 18.71 -26.07
N VAL A 538 -8.46 19.26 -25.30
CA VAL A 538 -8.43 19.18 -23.84
C VAL A 538 -8.24 20.57 -23.24
N SER A 539 -9.04 20.92 -22.23
CA SER A 539 -8.89 22.15 -21.44
C SER A 539 -8.44 21.82 -20.03
N LEU A 540 -7.35 22.41 -19.53
CA LEU A 540 -6.80 22.20 -18.19
C LEU A 540 -6.66 23.52 -17.45
N GLY A 541 -6.90 23.51 -16.14
CA GLY A 541 -6.59 24.64 -15.27
C GLY A 541 -5.11 24.68 -14.87
N ALA A 542 -4.72 25.75 -14.19
CA ALA A 542 -3.41 25.89 -13.54
C ALA A 542 -3.08 24.70 -12.63
N ASN A 543 -1.84 24.21 -12.68
CA ASN A 543 -1.32 23.12 -11.84
C ASN A 543 -2.26 21.90 -11.77
N SER A 544 -2.83 21.48 -12.90
CA SER A 544 -3.80 20.40 -12.96
C SER A 544 -3.40 19.30 -13.94
N ALA A 545 -3.93 18.10 -13.68
CA ALA A 545 -3.76 16.94 -14.53
C ALA A 545 -5.12 16.41 -15.02
N LYS A 546 -5.12 15.76 -16.17
CA LYS A 546 -6.23 14.94 -16.66
C LYS A 546 -5.70 13.62 -17.17
N ILE A 547 -6.38 12.54 -16.80
CA ILE A 547 -5.98 11.16 -17.16
C ILE A 547 -7.14 10.57 -17.95
N TYR A 548 -7.05 10.53 -19.27
CA TYR A 548 -8.09 10.02 -20.13
C TYR A 548 -7.87 8.56 -20.49
N ALA A 549 -8.88 7.73 -20.24
CA ALA A 549 -8.93 6.37 -20.73
C ALA A 549 -10.28 6.14 -21.41
N LYS A 550 -10.33 5.23 -22.39
CA LYS A 550 -11.62 4.74 -22.89
C LYS A 550 -12.36 4.09 -21.73
N THR A 551 -13.68 4.27 -21.64
CA THR A 551 -14.54 3.54 -20.70
C THR A 551 -14.27 2.04 -20.87
N GLN A 552 -13.48 1.48 -19.98
CA GLN A 552 -13.47 0.04 -19.76
C GLN A 552 -14.74 -0.26 -18.97
N PRO A 553 -15.45 -1.37 -19.21
CA PRO A 553 -16.41 -1.84 -18.22
C PRO A 553 -15.67 -1.84 -16.88
N VAL A 554 -16.22 -1.16 -15.87
CA VAL A 554 -15.60 -1.06 -14.54
C VAL A 554 -15.04 -2.42 -14.16
N SER A 555 -13.75 -2.49 -13.85
CA SER A 555 -13.20 -3.72 -13.28
C SER A 555 -14.00 -4.00 -12.02
N ASP A 556 -14.67 -5.14 -12.04
CA ASP A 556 -15.50 -5.57 -10.94
C ASP A 556 -14.63 -5.78 -9.69
N THR A 557 -14.94 -5.10 -8.59
CA THR A 557 -14.17 -5.19 -7.34
C THR A 557 -14.99 -5.76 -6.19
N VAL A 558 -16.26 -6.05 -6.45
CA VAL A 558 -17.17 -6.55 -5.44
C VAL A 558 -17.18 -8.06 -5.57
N ALA A 559 -16.97 -8.75 -4.45
CA ALA A 559 -17.02 -10.20 -4.46
C ALA A 559 -18.46 -10.70 -4.63
N PRO A 560 -18.66 -11.82 -5.35
CA PRO A 560 -19.94 -12.49 -5.40
C PRO A 560 -20.48 -12.84 -4.00
N THR A 561 -21.81 -12.93 -3.86
CA THR A 561 -22.42 -13.39 -2.61
C THR A 561 -22.02 -14.83 -2.28
N VAL A 562 -21.99 -15.18 -0.99
CA VAL A 562 -21.66 -16.55 -0.55
C VAL A 562 -22.71 -17.54 -1.10
N PRO A 563 -22.31 -18.67 -1.74
CA PRO A 563 -23.23 -19.68 -2.20
C PRO A 563 -24.16 -20.18 -1.08
N GLY A 564 -25.48 -20.07 -1.30
CA GLY A 564 -26.50 -20.51 -0.35
C GLY A 564 -26.92 -21.97 -0.54
N ASN A 565 -27.56 -22.57 0.47
CA ASN A 565 -28.18 -23.91 0.41
C ASN A 565 -27.27 -25.00 -0.18
N VAL A 566 -25.99 -25.02 0.23
CA VAL A 566 -25.07 -26.08 -0.21
C VAL A 566 -25.57 -27.41 0.34
N THR A 567 -25.80 -28.35 -0.57
CA THR A 567 -26.25 -29.72 -0.29
C THR A 567 -25.35 -30.70 -1.02
N ALA A 568 -25.14 -31.86 -0.42
CA ALA A 568 -24.38 -32.94 -1.05
C ALA A 568 -25.20 -34.22 -0.98
N THR A 569 -25.22 -34.95 -2.10
CA THR A 569 -25.99 -36.18 -2.30
C THR A 569 -25.06 -37.27 -2.79
N VAL A 570 -25.09 -38.42 -2.11
CA VAL A 570 -24.37 -39.61 -2.54
C VAL A 570 -24.93 -40.06 -3.89
N GLN A 571 -24.06 -40.32 -4.86
CA GLN A 571 -24.44 -40.94 -6.13
C GLN A 571 -24.15 -42.45 -6.09
N ASN A 572 -23.00 -42.83 -5.52
CA ASN A 572 -22.63 -44.22 -5.25
C ASN A 572 -21.46 -44.29 -4.25
N ALA A 573 -20.88 -45.47 -4.06
CA ALA A 573 -19.78 -45.72 -3.13
C ALA A 573 -18.51 -44.90 -3.39
N SER A 574 -18.33 -44.35 -4.59
CA SER A 574 -17.13 -43.60 -4.98
C SER A 574 -17.42 -42.23 -5.60
N SER A 575 -18.65 -41.70 -5.46
CA SER A 575 -18.98 -40.37 -5.99
C SER A 575 -20.14 -39.69 -5.27
N ALA A 576 -20.12 -38.37 -5.28
CA ALA A 576 -21.15 -37.52 -4.72
C ALA A 576 -21.40 -36.30 -5.60
N LYS A 577 -22.66 -35.85 -5.63
CA LYS A 577 -23.05 -34.61 -6.30
C LYS A 577 -23.31 -33.52 -5.25
N VAL A 578 -22.57 -32.43 -5.36
CA VAL A 578 -22.73 -31.21 -4.56
C VAL A 578 -23.54 -30.22 -5.38
N SER A 579 -24.56 -29.59 -4.79
CA SER A 579 -25.42 -28.58 -5.44
C SER A 579 -25.67 -27.41 -4.50
N TRP A 580 -25.85 -26.21 -5.05
CA TRP A 580 -26.06 -24.98 -4.27
C TRP A 580 -27.01 -24.01 -4.98
N THR A 581 -27.47 -22.98 -4.27
CA THR A 581 -28.16 -21.84 -4.86
C THR A 581 -27.14 -20.89 -5.49
N ALA A 582 -27.46 -20.36 -6.67
CA ALA A 582 -26.58 -19.44 -7.39
C ALA A 582 -26.26 -18.20 -6.56
N SER A 583 -24.99 -17.79 -6.60
CA SER A 583 -24.56 -16.49 -6.09
C SER A 583 -24.98 -15.38 -7.05
N THR A 584 -25.06 -14.18 -6.52
CA THR A 584 -25.32 -12.94 -7.27
C THR A 584 -24.14 -12.01 -7.12
N ASP A 585 -23.96 -11.18 -8.13
CA ASP A 585 -22.88 -10.21 -8.20
C ASP A 585 -23.34 -8.99 -9.03
N ASN A 586 -22.68 -7.84 -8.88
CA ASN A 586 -23.00 -6.59 -9.59
C ASN A 586 -22.58 -6.61 -11.07
N VAL A 587 -21.60 -7.41 -11.48
CA VAL A 587 -21.25 -7.63 -12.90
C VAL A 587 -21.59 -9.05 -13.33
N GLY A 588 -21.17 -10.05 -12.56
CA GLY A 588 -21.56 -11.44 -12.82
C GLY A 588 -20.62 -12.50 -12.26
N VAL A 589 -21.22 -13.60 -11.82
CA VAL A 589 -20.49 -14.76 -11.31
C VAL A 589 -19.95 -15.60 -12.47
N THR A 590 -18.65 -15.87 -12.48
CA THR A 590 -17.97 -16.68 -13.51
C THR A 590 -17.98 -18.16 -13.15
N GLY A 591 -17.87 -18.50 -11.87
CA GLY A 591 -17.93 -19.89 -11.44
C GLY A 591 -17.82 -20.06 -9.94
N TYR A 592 -17.56 -21.30 -9.56
CA TYR A 592 -17.49 -21.74 -8.17
C TYR A 592 -16.29 -22.63 -7.92
N GLU A 593 -15.68 -22.50 -6.75
CA GLU A 593 -14.63 -23.40 -6.25
C GLU A 593 -15.23 -24.36 -5.21
N ILE A 594 -14.99 -25.66 -5.38
CA ILE A 594 -15.54 -26.70 -4.50
C ILE A 594 -14.42 -27.27 -3.66
N TYR A 595 -14.64 -27.30 -2.34
CA TYR A 595 -13.69 -27.81 -1.36
C TYR A 595 -14.24 -29.06 -0.69
N ARG A 596 -13.42 -30.11 -0.60
CA ARG A 596 -13.68 -31.33 0.17
C ARG A 596 -12.73 -31.37 1.35
N ASN A 597 -13.25 -31.41 2.57
CA ASN A 597 -12.48 -31.42 3.81
C ASN A 597 -11.45 -30.26 3.88
N GLY A 598 -11.83 -29.08 3.38
CA GLY A 598 -10.97 -27.89 3.34
C GLY A 598 -10.01 -27.81 2.16
N VAL A 599 -9.91 -28.84 1.31
CA VAL A 599 -9.04 -28.86 0.14
C VAL A 599 -9.84 -28.66 -1.14
N LYS A 600 -9.41 -27.76 -2.04
CA LYS A 600 -10.07 -27.53 -3.34
C LYS A 600 -9.98 -28.79 -4.19
N VAL A 601 -11.11 -29.34 -4.60
CA VAL A 601 -11.21 -30.56 -5.43
C VAL A 601 -11.62 -30.28 -6.87
N GLY A 602 -12.11 -29.08 -7.16
CA GLY A 602 -12.46 -28.68 -8.52
C GLY A 602 -13.14 -27.32 -8.61
N THR A 603 -13.56 -26.97 -9.82
CA THR A 603 -14.34 -25.77 -10.14
C THR A 603 -15.57 -26.13 -10.97
N SER A 604 -16.65 -25.35 -10.87
CA SER A 604 -17.84 -25.50 -11.70
C SER A 604 -18.34 -24.15 -12.21
N ALA A 605 -18.74 -24.07 -13.48
CA ALA A 605 -19.43 -22.91 -14.05
C ALA A 605 -20.95 -22.93 -13.80
N THR A 606 -21.47 -24.04 -13.25
CA THR A 606 -22.89 -24.22 -12.92
C THR A 606 -23.05 -24.43 -11.41
N THR A 607 -24.28 -24.44 -10.91
CA THR A 607 -24.56 -24.59 -9.48
C THR A 607 -24.51 -26.04 -8.97
N SER A 608 -23.73 -26.90 -9.64
CA SER A 608 -23.48 -28.25 -9.18
C SER A 608 -22.12 -28.78 -9.62
N TYR A 609 -21.59 -29.74 -8.86
CA TYR A 609 -20.33 -30.43 -9.13
C TYR A 609 -20.43 -31.89 -8.73
N THR A 610 -19.91 -32.81 -9.56
CA THR A 610 -19.84 -34.24 -9.21
C THR A 610 -18.41 -34.58 -8.86
N ASP A 611 -18.19 -34.90 -7.59
CA ASP A 611 -16.90 -35.38 -7.09
C ASP A 611 -16.84 -36.91 -7.21
N SER A 612 -15.73 -37.42 -7.72
CA SER A 612 -15.54 -38.84 -8.05
C SER A 612 -14.21 -39.36 -7.49
N GLY A 613 -14.06 -40.68 -7.39
CA GLY A 613 -12.90 -41.31 -6.76
C GLY A 613 -12.93 -41.22 -5.23
N LEU A 614 -14.12 -41.08 -4.63
CA LEU A 614 -14.28 -41.12 -3.18
C LEU A 614 -14.04 -42.53 -2.65
N ALA A 615 -13.52 -42.63 -1.44
CA ALA A 615 -13.46 -43.89 -0.72
C ALA A 615 -14.86 -44.26 -0.23
N ALA A 616 -15.19 -45.55 -0.27
CA ALA A 616 -16.42 -46.09 0.29
C ALA A 616 -16.44 -45.94 1.82
N GLN A 617 -17.63 -45.89 2.42
CA GLN A 617 -17.83 -45.81 3.88
C GLN A 617 -17.08 -44.65 4.56
N THR A 618 -16.89 -43.53 3.85
CA THR A 618 -16.09 -42.39 4.32
C THR A 618 -16.95 -41.14 4.38
N SER A 619 -16.83 -40.38 5.46
CA SER A 619 -17.50 -39.10 5.63
C SER A 619 -16.71 -37.96 4.96
N TYR A 620 -17.43 -37.08 4.26
CA TYR A 620 -16.87 -35.93 3.57
C TYR A 620 -17.67 -34.67 3.91
N SER A 621 -16.95 -33.56 4.03
CA SER A 621 -17.50 -32.22 4.21
C SER A 621 -17.23 -31.38 2.95
N TYR A 622 -18.27 -30.76 2.40
CA TYR A 622 -18.16 -29.89 1.23
C TYR A 622 -18.52 -28.45 1.54
N THR A 623 -17.69 -27.52 1.08
CA THR A 623 -17.94 -26.07 1.09
C THR A 623 -17.66 -25.49 -0.30
N VAL A 624 -18.27 -24.35 -0.60
CA VAL A 624 -18.22 -23.72 -1.92
C VAL A 624 -17.92 -22.22 -1.80
N LYS A 625 -17.06 -21.69 -2.68
CA LYS A 625 -16.91 -20.26 -2.95
C LYS A 625 -17.45 -19.93 -4.34
N ALA A 626 -17.94 -18.71 -4.54
CA ALA A 626 -18.18 -18.14 -5.85
C ALA A 626 -17.02 -17.22 -6.26
N PHE A 627 -16.74 -17.13 -7.56
CA PHE A 627 -15.78 -16.19 -8.13
C PHE A 627 -16.31 -15.54 -9.40
N ASP A 628 -15.86 -14.32 -9.67
CA ASP A 628 -16.18 -13.55 -10.88
C ASP A 628 -15.01 -13.52 -11.89
N ALA A 629 -15.18 -12.78 -12.98
CA ALA A 629 -14.18 -12.68 -14.04
C ALA A 629 -13.02 -11.75 -13.67
N ALA A 630 -13.19 -10.91 -12.64
CA ALA A 630 -12.19 -10.01 -12.11
C ALA A 630 -11.32 -10.65 -11.01
N GLY A 631 -11.68 -11.85 -10.56
CA GLY A 631 -10.94 -12.63 -9.58
C GLY A 631 -11.39 -12.41 -8.13
N ASN A 632 -12.50 -11.71 -7.88
CA ASN A 632 -13.01 -11.56 -6.52
C ASN A 632 -13.66 -12.88 -6.06
N LEU A 633 -13.46 -13.23 -4.78
CA LEU A 633 -13.90 -14.48 -4.19
C LEU A 633 -14.85 -14.23 -3.02
N SER A 634 -15.95 -14.97 -2.97
CA SER A 634 -16.84 -14.98 -1.80
C SER A 634 -16.16 -15.62 -0.57
N ALA A 635 -16.74 -15.39 0.62
CA ALA A 635 -16.46 -16.25 1.77
C ALA A 635 -16.94 -17.71 1.50
N LEU A 636 -16.44 -18.66 2.30
CA LEU A 636 -16.87 -20.06 2.23
C LEU A 636 -18.33 -20.20 2.68
N SER A 637 -19.08 -21.06 2.00
CA SER A 637 -20.43 -21.47 2.42
C SER A 637 -20.42 -22.24 3.74
N ALA A 638 -21.62 -22.44 4.30
CA ALA A 638 -21.83 -23.50 5.29
C ALA A 638 -21.50 -24.87 4.69
N ALA A 639 -21.03 -25.79 5.54
CA ALA A 639 -20.60 -27.12 5.12
C ALA A 639 -21.78 -28.08 4.92
N ALA A 640 -21.75 -28.84 3.83
CA ALA A 640 -22.63 -29.98 3.59
C ALA A 640 -21.90 -31.30 3.88
N LEU A 641 -22.47 -32.13 4.75
CA LEU A 641 -21.86 -33.40 5.17
C LEU A 641 -22.53 -34.58 4.45
N ILE A 642 -21.72 -35.55 4.03
CA ILE A 642 -22.19 -36.84 3.49
C ILE A 642 -21.33 -37.99 4.01
N THR A 643 -21.84 -39.22 3.90
CA THR A 643 -21.07 -40.45 4.06
C THR A 643 -21.32 -41.36 2.85
N THR A 644 -20.27 -41.79 2.16
CA THR A 644 -20.39 -42.72 1.03
C THR A 644 -20.79 -44.12 1.50
N PRO A 645 -21.58 -44.88 0.73
CA PRO A 645 -21.97 -46.24 1.06
C PRO A 645 -20.83 -47.23 0.79
N ALA A 646 -21.01 -48.50 1.17
CA ALA A 646 -20.09 -49.57 0.80
C ALA A 646 -20.08 -49.81 -0.73
N GLY A 647 -18.92 -50.10 -1.31
CA GLY A 647 -18.76 -50.42 -2.73
C GLY A 647 -19.01 -51.90 -3.06
N ASN A 648 -19.35 -52.18 -4.31
CA ASN A 648 -19.43 -53.54 -4.87
C ASN A 648 -18.04 -54.17 -4.94
N SER A 649 -17.93 -55.47 -4.71
CA SER A 649 -16.66 -56.20 -4.81
C SER A 649 -16.81 -57.52 -5.55
N VAL A 650 -15.71 -57.95 -6.17
CA VAL A 650 -15.55 -59.25 -6.81
C VAL A 650 -14.40 -59.98 -6.13
N THR A 651 -14.64 -61.18 -5.63
CA THR A 651 -13.60 -62.08 -5.12
C THR A 651 -13.41 -63.23 -6.09
N ILE A 652 -12.18 -63.46 -6.55
CA ILE A 652 -11.85 -64.48 -7.56
C ILE A 652 -10.89 -65.49 -6.95
N TYR A 653 -11.27 -66.76 -6.97
CA TYR A 653 -10.40 -67.91 -6.77
C TYR A 653 -9.92 -68.43 -8.12
N TYR A 654 -8.65 -68.25 -8.42
CA TYR A 654 -8.00 -68.73 -9.63
C TYR A 654 -7.40 -70.12 -9.39
N LYS A 655 -7.92 -71.17 -10.03
CA LYS A 655 -7.30 -72.51 -9.97
C LYS A 655 -5.98 -72.49 -10.73
N GLN A 656 -4.88 -72.90 -10.09
CA GLN A 656 -3.52 -72.77 -10.62
C GLN A 656 -3.38 -73.37 -12.04
N GLY A 657 -3.37 -72.51 -13.06
CA GLY A 657 -2.86 -72.77 -14.41
C GLY A 657 -1.45 -72.21 -14.65
N TYR A 658 -1.04 -71.22 -13.84
CA TYR A 658 0.30 -70.62 -13.81
C TYR A 658 0.88 -70.71 -12.39
N THR A 659 2.21 -70.81 -12.27
CA THR A 659 2.91 -70.84 -10.97
C THR A 659 2.70 -69.56 -10.16
N THR A 660 2.59 -68.40 -10.82
CA THR A 660 2.21 -67.12 -10.22
C THR A 660 1.28 -66.37 -11.19
N PRO A 661 -0.04 -66.51 -11.02
CA PRO A 661 -0.99 -65.85 -11.91
C PRO A 661 -1.11 -64.36 -11.58
N TYR A 662 -1.20 -63.55 -12.63
CA TYR A 662 -1.52 -62.12 -12.56
C TYR A 662 -2.90 -61.89 -13.15
N ILE A 663 -3.64 -60.92 -12.60
CA ILE A 663 -4.90 -60.43 -13.14
C ILE A 663 -4.72 -59.00 -13.65
N HIS A 664 -5.04 -58.79 -14.92
CA HIS A 664 -5.15 -57.47 -15.52
C HIS A 664 -6.65 -57.19 -15.70
N TYR A 665 -7.15 -56.09 -15.14
CA TYR A 665 -8.60 -55.87 -15.04
C TYR A 665 -9.01 -54.41 -15.18
N ARG A 666 -10.31 -54.19 -15.40
CA ARG A 666 -11.05 -52.94 -15.18
C ARG A 666 -12.43 -53.25 -14.60
N PRO A 667 -13.00 -52.40 -13.72
CA PRO A 667 -14.44 -52.34 -13.56
C PRO A 667 -15.09 -52.10 -14.94
N ALA A 668 -16.25 -52.69 -15.23
CA ALA A 668 -16.88 -52.55 -16.54
C ALA A 668 -17.06 -51.07 -16.91
N GLY A 669 -16.57 -50.68 -18.10
CA GLY A 669 -16.53 -49.29 -18.57
C GLY A 669 -15.43 -48.40 -17.96
N GLY A 670 -14.58 -48.92 -17.08
CA GLY A 670 -13.44 -48.23 -16.48
C GLY A 670 -12.12 -48.38 -17.24
N THR A 671 -11.03 -47.92 -16.64
CA THR A 671 -9.67 -48.04 -17.18
C THR A 671 -9.02 -49.34 -16.75
N TRP A 672 -8.26 -49.96 -17.65
CA TRP A 672 -7.46 -51.16 -17.33
C TRP A 672 -6.30 -50.82 -16.41
N THR A 673 -5.97 -51.74 -15.50
CA THR A 673 -4.68 -51.77 -14.80
C THR A 673 -3.52 -51.73 -15.80
N THR A 674 -2.29 -51.37 -15.41
CA THR A 674 -1.13 -51.48 -16.33
C THR A 674 -0.70 -52.94 -16.45
N ALA A 675 -0.37 -53.43 -17.65
CA ALA A 675 0.10 -54.81 -17.86
C ALA A 675 1.48 -55.03 -17.16
N PRO A 676 1.74 -56.19 -16.52
CA PRO A 676 0.94 -57.43 -16.53
C PRO A 676 -0.24 -57.46 -15.55
N GLY A 677 -0.56 -56.37 -14.86
CA GLY A 677 -1.63 -56.33 -13.86
C GLY A 677 -1.13 -56.70 -12.45
N VAL A 678 -2.04 -57.17 -11.61
CA VAL A 678 -1.79 -57.44 -10.18
C VAL A 678 -1.54 -58.93 -9.95
N ALA A 679 -0.49 -59.29 -9.22
CA ALA A 679 -0.24 -60.68 -8.85
C ALA A 679 -1.36 -61.21 -7.92
N ILE A 680 -1.87 -62.40 -8.20
CA ILE A 680 -2.88 -63.06 -7.37
C ILE A 680 -2.16 -63.96 -6.35
N PRO A 681 -2.19 -63.65 -5.04
CA PRO A 681 -1.52 -64.46 -4.03
C PRO A 681 -2.18 -65.84 -3.87
N ALA A 682 -1.48 -66.80 -3.26
CA ALA A 682 -2.02 -68.13 -2.96
C ALA A 682 -3.28 -68.01 -2.07
N ALA A 683 -4.30 -68.83 -2.35
CA ALA A 683 -5.53 -68.89 -1.58
C ALA A 683 -5.37 -69.85 -0.39
N GLU A 684 -6.30 -69.73 0.56
CA GLU A 684 -6.50 -70.65 1.66
C GLU A 684 -6.89 -72.07 1.21
N VAL A 685 -7.43 -72.22 -0.01
CA VAL A 685 -7.76 -73.52 -0.61
C VAL A 685 -6.59 -73.99 -1.47
N SER A 686 -6.03 -75.16 -1.13
CA SER A 686 -4.88 -75.74 -1.85
C SER A 686 -5.14 -75.86 -3.36
N GLY A 687 -4.18 -75.43 -4.18
CA GLY A 687 -4.28 -75.41 -5.65
C GLY A 687 -4.98 -74.17 -6.24
N TYR A 688 -5.31 -73.17 -5.41
CA TYR A 688 -5.91 -71.91 -5.86
C TYR A 688 -5.10 -70.69 -5.43
N ASN A 689 -5.29 -69.59 -6.15
CA ASN A 689 -4.87 -68.22 -5.83
C ASN A 689 -6.13 -67.36 -5.62
N LYS A 690 -6.12 -66.35 -4.75
CA LYS A 690 -7.30 -65.54 -4.43
C LYS A 690 -7.01 -64.04 -4.47
N ILE A 691 -7.93 -63.27 -5.04
CA ILE A 691 -7.92 -61.81 -4.98
C ILE A 691 -9.33 -61.26 -4.80
N THR A 692 -9.47 -60.20 -3.99
CA THR A 692 -10.70 -59.42 -3.86
C THR A 692 -10.47 -58.02 -4.41
N ILE A 693 -11.31 -57.62 -5.36
CA ILE A 693 -11.22 -56.35 -6.08
C ILE A 693 -12.51 -55.56 -5.79
N ASN A 694 -12.36 -54.35 -5.25
CA ASN A 694 -13.45 -53.39 -5.12
C ASN A 694 -13.69 -52.74 -6.48
N ILE A 695 -14.92 -52.82 -6.99
CA ILE A 695 -15.32 -52.29 -8.29
C ILE A 695 -16.25 -51.07 -8.19
N GLY A 696 -16.34 -50.44 -7.01
CA GLY A 696 -17.09 -49.21 -6.80
C GLY A 696 -18.59 -49.42 -7.00
N SER A 697 -19.21 -48.70 -7.94
CA SER A 697 -20.61 -48.87 -8.32
C SER A 697 -20.83 -49.88 -9.45
N ALA A 698 -19.75 -50.33 -10.11
CA ALA A 698 -19.88 -51.27 -11.20
C ALA A 698 -20.47 -52.59 -10.68
N THR A 699 -21.29 -53.22 -11.50
CA THR A 699 -21.89 -54.52 -11.19
C THR A 699 -21.05 -55.68 -11.74
N GLN A 700 -20.00 -55.35 -12.52
CA GLN A 700 -19.16 -56.33 -13.21
C GLN A 700 -17.70 -55.87 -13.31
N LEU A 701 -16.78 -56.82 -13.26
CA LEU A 701 -15.34 -56.69 -13.50
C LEU A 701 -14.98 -57.37 -14.82
N GLU A 702 -14.26 -56.67 -15.69
CA GLU A 702 -13.64 -57.26 -16.88
C GLU A 702 -12.18 -57.59 -16.56
N ALA A 703 -11.71 -58.80 -16.87
CA ALA A 703 -10.37 -59.23 -16.54
C ALA A 703 -9.77 -60.24 -17.53
N CYS A 704 -8.45 -60.27 -17.64
CA CYS A 704 -7.70 -61.36 -18.23
C CYS A 704 -6.55 -61.78 -17.29
N PHE A 705 -6.07 -63.01 -17.45
CA PHE A 705 -5.03 -63.57 -16.61
C PHE A 705 -3.74 -63.75 -17.41
N ASN A 706 -2.58 -63.68 -16.74
CA ASN A 706 -1.30 -63.95 -17.38
C ASN A 706 -0.27 -64.50 -16.38
N ASN A 707 0.88 -64.92 -16.89
CA ASN A 707 1.98 -65.48 -16.11
C ASN A 707 3.06 -64.45 -15.70
N GLY A 708 2.77 -63.15 -15.81
CA GLY A 708 3.72 -62.06 -15.54
C GLY A 708 4.81 -61.85 -16.62
N SER A 709 4.89 -62.72 -17.64
CA SER A 709 5.96 -62.74 -18.66
C SER A 709 5.43 -62.83 -20.10
N GLY A 710 4.20 -62.35 -20.33
CA GLY A 710 3.64 -62.16 -21.67
C GLY A 710 2.82 -63.32 -22.23
N THR A 711 2.57 -64.39 -21.45
CA THR A 711 1.59 -65.42 -21.83
C THR A 711 0.24 -65.09 -21.23
N TRP A 712 -0.78 -64.88 -22.07
CA TRP A 712 -2.09 -64.39 -21.68
C TRP A 712 -3.18 -65.45 -21.85
N ASP A 713 -4.07 -65.50 -20.87
CA ASP A 713 -5.38 -66.11 -20.98
C ASP A 713 -6.46 -65.01 -20.96
N SER A 714 -6.98 -64.72 -22.15
CA SER A 714 -8.00 -63.70 -22.39
C SER A 714 -9.30 -64.30 -22.93
N ASN A 715 -9.65 -65.55 -22.58
CA ASN A 715 -10.89 -66.20 -23.03
C ASN A 715 -11.07 -66.16 -24.57
N GLY A 716 -10.06 -66.61 -25.32
CA GLY A 716 -10.08 -66.54 -26.78
C GLY A 716 -10.12 -65.11 -27.36
N GLY A 717 -9.65 -64.11 -26.60
CA GLY A 717 -9.62 -62.69 -27.00
C GLY A 717 -10.78 -61.84 -26.49
N SER A 718 -11.73 -62.42 -25.73
CA SER A 718 -12.97 -61.74 -25.30
C SER A 718 -12.96 -61.22 -23.84
N ASN A 719 -11.91 -61.49 -23.06
CA ASN A 719 -11.83 -61.24 -21.61
C ASN A 719 -12.88 -62.01 -20.78
N TYR A 720 -12.65 -62.11 -19.47
CA TYR A 720 -13.56 -62.67 -18.48
C TYR A 720 -14.40 -61.58 -17.83
N LEU A 721 -15.66 -61.89 -17.56
CA LEU A 721 -16.62 -60.98 -16.94
C LEU A 721 -17.12 -61.54 -15.61
N PHE A 722 -16.81 -60.89 -14.51
CA PHE A 722 -17.22 -61.32 -13.16
C PHE A 722 -18.25 -60.38 -12.58
N GLY A 723 -19.43 -60.88 -12.21
CA GLY A 723 -20.40 -60.09 -11.44
C GLY A 723 -19.94 -59.85 -9.99
N THR A 724 -20.69 -59.07 -9.21
CA THR A 724 -20.41 -58.92 -7.77
C THR A 724 -20.46 -60.26 -7.03
N GLY A 725 -19.68 -60.39 -5.96
CA GLY A 725 -19.62 -61.61 -5.15
C GLY A 725 -18.38 -62.48 -5.41
N THR A 726 -18.45 -63.75 -5.01
CA THR A 726 -17.32 -64.68 -5.09
C THR A 726 -17.43 -65.56 -6.32
N TRP A 727 -16.31 -65.77 -7.02
CA TRP A 727 -16.20 -66.56 -8.24
C TRP A 727 -14.97 -67.46 -8.20
N THR A 728 -15.04 -68.57 -8.92
CA THR A 728 -13.95 -69.50 -9.14
C THR A 728 -13.66 -69.61 -10.64
N TYR A 729 -12.42 -69.36 -11.02
CA TYR A 729 -11.89 -69.59 -12.36
C TYR A 729 -11.23 -70.97 -12.42
N THR A 730 -11.43 -71.71 -13.52
CA THR A 730 -10.74 -72.98 -13.78
C THR A 730 -9.95 -72.97 -15.10
N PRO A 731 -8.86 -73.76 -15.23
CA PRO A 731 -7.86 -73.61 -16.30
C PRO A 731 -8.37 -73.96 -17.71
N THR A 732 -9.61 -74.43 -17.84
CA THR A 732 -10.31 -74.60 -19.13
C THR A 732 -10.92 -73.30 -19.64
N GLY A 733 -10.65 -72.16 -18.99
CA GLY A 733 -11.23 -70.86 -19.32
C GLY A 733 -12.69 -70.70 -18.90
N SER A 734 -13.14 -71.41 -17.86
CA SER A 734 -14.51 -71.29 -17.34
C SER A 734 -14.53 -70.62 -15.98
N ILE A 735 -15.52 -69.75 -15.76
CA ILE A 735 -15.78 -69.05 -14.50
C ILE A 735 -17.11 -69.53 -13.90
N GLN A 736 -17.14 -69.75 -12.59
CA GLN A 736 -18.31 -70.24 -11.85
C GLN A 736 -18.54 -69.39 -10.60
N ALA A 737 -19.80 -69.08 -10.28
CA ALA A 737 -20.14 -68.38 -9.04
C ALA A 737 -19.92 -69.28 -7.80
N GLY A 738 -19.39 -68.70 -6.72
CA GLY A 738 -18.98 -69.39 -5.49
C GLY A 738 -17.47 -69.63 -5.40
N GLY A 739 -16.98 -69.89 -4.18
CA GLY A 739 -15.60 -70.34 -3.96
C GLY A 739 -15.44 -71.86 -4.23
N PRO A 740 -14.20 -72.39 -4.27
CA PRO A 740 -13.96 -73.81 -4.51
C PRO A 740 -14.60 -74.68 -3.42
N ALA A 741 -15.28 -75.76 -3.81
CA ALA A 741 -15.92 -76.67 -2.86
C ALA A 741 -14.88 -77.49 -2.07
N GLY A 742 -14.81 -77.29 -0.75
CA GLY A 742 -14.19 -78.24 0.18
C GLY A 742 -15.14 -79.39 0.53
N PRO A 743 -14.65 -80.53 1.08
CA PRO A 743 -15.48 -81.69 1.42
C PRO A 743 -16.51 -81.36 2.49
N THR A 744 -17.74 -81.84 2.26
CA THR A 744 -18.99 -81.51 2.95
C THR A 744 -19.03 -81.92 4.42
N ALA A 745 -19.69 -81.11 5.26
CA ALA A 745 -20.50 -81.62 6.37
C ALA A 745 -21.83 -80.83 6.47
N THR A 746 -22.92 -81.59 6.53
CA THR A 746 -24.35 -81.24 6.70
C THR A 746 -24.72 -81.44 8.19
N PRO A 747 -25.98 -81.26 8.64
CA PRO A 747 -26.85 -80.09 8.83
C PRO A 747 -27.29 -79.87 10.31
N THR A 748 -28.07 -78.83 10.63
CA THR A 748 -29.22 -78.97 11.56
C THR A 748 -30.33 -77.95 11.29
N VAL A 749 -31.57 -78.40 11.43
CA VAL A 749 -32.86 -77.81 11.03
C VAL A 749 -33.49 -76.97 12.15
N ALA A 750 -34.30 -75.97 11.75
CA ALA A 750 -35.08 -74.98 12.51
C ALA A 750 -36.19 -75.56 13.43
N PRO A 751 -36.77 -74.78 14.39
CA PRO A 751 -37.98 -74.00 14.08
C PRO A 751 -38.22 -72.67 14.89
N THR A 752 -38.81 -71.70 14.18
CA THR A 752 -40.05 -70.90 14.44
C THR A 752 -40.47 -70.45 15.85
N ALA A 753 -40.79 -69.14 16.01
CA ALA A 753 -42.13 -68.63 16.39
C ALA A 753 -42.19 -67.08 16.55
N THR A 754 -43.00 -66.44 15.70
CA THR A 754 -43.82 -65.21 15.90
C THR A 754 -44.84 -65.46 17.02
N PRO A 755 -45.55 -64.50 17.70
CA PRO A 755 -45.89 -63.10 17.35
C PRO A 755 -45.71 -62.11 18.53
N THR A 756 -45.98 -60.80 18.40
CA THR A 756 -47.24 -60.16 18.89
C THR A 756 -47.07 -58.62 18.78
N PRO A 757 -48.14 -57.84 18.56
CA PRO A 757 -48.06 -56.44 18.14
C PRO A 757 -48.37 -55.40 19.24
N THR A 758 -48.13 -54.13 18.88
CA THR A 758 -48.83 -52.88 19.31
C THR A 758 -48.33 -52.09 20.55
N VAL A 759 -47.72 -50.92 20.25
CA VAL A 759 -47.99 -49.53 20.71
C VAL A 759 -47.67 -49.02 22.15
N ALA A 760 -47.11 -47.80 22.12
CA ALA A 760 -47.02 -46.68 23.10
C ALA A 760 -46.13 -46.85 24.34
N PRO A 761 -45.39 -45.76 24.69
CA PRO A 761 -45.82 -45.03 25.88
C PRO A 761 -45.63 -43.50 25.83
N THR A 762 -46.44 -42.83 26.66
CA THR A 762 -46.39 -41.42 27.04
C THR A 762 -45.87 -41.29 28.49
N ALA A 763 -45.09 -40.22 28.73
CA ALA A 763 -44.86 -39.42 29.94
C ALA A 763 -44.54 -40.05 31.32
N THR A 764 -43.52 -39.51 32.00
CA THR A 764 -43.57 -39.02 33.41
C THR A 764 -42.32 -38.15 33.78
N PRO A 765 -42.20 -37.47 34.95
CA PRO A 765 -42.18 -35.99 35.04
C PRO A 765 -40.99 -35.37 35.83
N THR A 766 -41.03 -34.04 35.98
CA THR A 766 -40.13 -33.10 36.68
C THR A 766 -40.06 -33.25 38.22
N PRO A 767 -39.04 -32.67 38.91
CA PRO A 767 -39.36 -31.64 39.92
C PRO A 767 -38.44 -30.41 39.97
N THR A 768 -38.99 -29.35 40.57
CA THR A 768 -38.64 -27.91 40.52
C THR A 768 -37.90 -27.42 41.78
N ILE A 769 -37.07 -26.37 41.71
CA ILE A 769 -36.87 -25.35 42.78
C ILE A 769 -36.82 -23.92 42.18
N ALA A 770 -37.29 -22.95 42.98
CA ALA A 770 -37.87 -21.61 42.79
C ALA A 770 -36.89 -20.39 42.59
N PRO A 771 -37.41 -19.14 42.37
CA PRO A 771 -36.78 -18.06 41.57
C PRO A 771 -36.26 -16.83 42.36
N THR A 772 -35.47 -15.95 41.72
CA THR A 772 -35.43 -14.50 42.05
C THR A 772 -35.07 -13.62 40.84
N ALA A 773 -35.74 -12.45 40.79
CA ALA A 773 -35.97 -11.44 39.76
C ALA A 773 -34.90 -11.08 38.70
N THR A 774 -35.37 -10.94 37.45
CA THR A 774 -34.72 -10.20 36.36
C THR A 774 -35.38 -8.83 36.18
N PRO A 775 -34.65 -7.70 36.17
CA PRO A 775 -35.22 -6.40 35.84
C PRO A 775 -35.43 -6.22 34.33
N THR A 776 -36.59 -5.65 34.01
CA THR A 776 -37.15 -5.28 32.70
C THR A 776 -36.28 -4.30 31.91
N PRO A 777 -36.05 -4.49 30.60
CA PRO A 777 -35.62 -3.40 29.73
C PRO A 777 -36.82 -2.51 29.35
N THR A 778 -36.75 -1.26 29.77
CA THR A 778 -37.67 -0.18 29.44
C THR A 778 -37.72 0.06 27.94
N VAL A 779 -38.94 0.01 27.40
CA VAL A 779 -39.28 0.41 26.03
C VAL A 779 -39.09 1.93 25.91
N THR A 780 -38.19 2.36 25.02
CA THR A 780 -38.14 3.77 24.56
C THR A 780 -38.74 3.82 23.16
N PRO A 781 -39.73 4.70 22.91
CA PRO A 781 -40.54 4.67 21.69
C PRO A 781 -39.73 5.03 20.44
N THR A 782 -39.98 4.26 19.38
CA THR A 782 -39.61 4.52 18.00
C THR A 782 -40.03 5.94 17.58
N PRO A 783 -39.11 6.82 17.13
CA PRO A 783 -39.53 8.05 16.46
C PRO A 783 -40.15 7.70 15.11
N THR A 784 -41.38 8.16 14.93
CA THR A 784 -42.19 8.17 13.70
C THR A 784 -41.36 8.64 12.50
N PRO A 785 -41.52 8.02 11.31
CA PRO A 785 -40.83 8.45 10.10
C PRO A 785 -41.19 9.90 9.79
N THR A 786 -40.18 10.77 9.77
CA THR A 786 -40.35 12.13 9.28
C THR A 786 -40.47 12.06 7.77
N VAL A 787 -41.65 12.43 7.27
CA VAL A 787 -41.95 12.64 5.86
C VAL A 787 -40.85 13.49 5.23
N ILE A 788 -40.14 12.94 4.24
CA ILE A 788 -39.31 13.74 3.33
C ILE A 788 -40.30 14.56 2.49
N PRO A 789 -40.31 15.90 2.57
CA PRO A 789 -41.13 16.69 1.68
C PRO A 789 -40.56 16.60 0.28
N THR A 790 -41.42 16.16 -0.64
CA THR A 790 -41.29 16.29 -2.07
C THR A 790 -40.87 17.72 -2.44
N ALA A 791 -39.85 17.87 -3.28
CA ALA A 791 -39.43 19.17 -3.78
C ALA A 791 -40.56 19.86 -4.57
N THR A 792 -40.87 21.12 -4.23
CA THR A 792 -41.45 22.17 -5.11
C THR A 792 -41.25 23.55 -4.43
N PRO A 793 -41.29 24.70 -5.15
CA PRO A 793 -40.18 25.67 -5.17
C PRO A 793 -40.51 27.01 -4.49
N GLY A 794 -39.47 27.79 -4.14
CA GLY A 794 -39.55 29.26 -4.05
C GLY A 794 -39.55 29.91 -2.66
N GLY A 795 -38.96 29.29 -1.63
CA GLY A 795 -38.76 29.93 -0.32
C GLY A 795 -37.44 30.70 -0.23
N ASN A 796 -37.44 31.84 0.49
CA ASN A 796 -36.21 32.54 0.86
C ASN A 796 -35.31 31.64 1.70
N SER A 797 -33.98 31.79 1.61
CA SER A 797 -33.03 31.03 2.42
C SER A 797 -31.85 31.88 2.86
N VAL A 798 -31.22 31.50 3.97
CA VAL A 798 -29.93 32.04 4.41
C VAL A 798 -28.88 30.96 4.22
N THR A 799 -27.84 31.25 3.45
CA THR A 799 -26.62 30.43 3.43
C THR A 799 -25.53 31.18 4.18
N ILE A 800 -25.01 30.59 5.25
CA ILE A 800 -23.91 31.17 6.04
C ILE A 800 -22.63 30.38 5.82
N TYR A 801 -21.52 31.07 5.60
CA TYR A 801 -20.17 30.54 5.69
C TYR A 801 -19.51 31.09 6.95
N TYR A 802 -19.11 30.21 7.86
CA TYR A 802 -18.59 30.55 9.17
C TYR A 802 -17.16 30.06 9.31
N LYS A 803 -16.24 30.97 9.66
CA LYS A 803 -14.83 30.67 9.95
C LYS A 803 -14.49 31.22 11.33
N ASN A 804 -14.24 30.30 12.25
CA ASN A 804 -13.70 30.57 13.58
C ASN A 804 -12.61 29.54 13.86
N THR A 805 -11.37 30.03 14.00
CA THR A 805 -10.19 29.18 14.15
C THR A 805 -10.07 28.51 15.52
N THR A 806 -10.93 28.89 16.48
CA THR A 806 -10.94 28.31 17.83
C THR A 806 -11.97 27.19 18.00
N PHE A 807 -12.92 27.03 17.06
CA PHE A 807 -14.04 26.11 17.17
C PHE A 807 -13.85 24.87 16.29
N THR A 808 -13.39 23.75 16.90
CA THR A 808 -13.22 22.46 16.22
C THR A 808 -14.54 21.93 15.64
N ASN A 809 -15.63 22.04 16.39
CA ASN A 809 -17.01 21.86 15.91
C ASN A 809 -17.72 23.21 15.92
N SER A 810 -18.67 23.44 15.01
CA SER A 810 -19.36 24.72 14.93
C SER A 810 -20.83 24.49 14.63
N TYR A 811 -21.69 25.09 15.44
CA TYR A 811 -23.14 25.00 15.34
C TYR A 811 -23.72 26.40 15.17
N ILE A 812 -24.80 26.50 14.40
CA ILE A 812 -25.65 27.68 14.34
C ILE A 812 -26.94 27.40 15.13
N HIS A 813 -27.14 28.18 16.17
CA HIS A 813 -28.36 28.21 16.97
C HIS A 813 -29.15 29.44 16.56
N TYR A 814 -30.38 29.28 16.09
CA TYR A 814 -31.11 30.39 15.46
C TYR A 814 -32.62 30.40 15.76
N SER A 815 -33.24 31.57 15.55
CA SER A 815 -34.69 31.79 15.52
C SER A 815 -35.04 32.50 14.22
N VAL A 816 -35.93 31.91 13.42
CA VAL A 816 -36.43 32.54 12.18
C VAL A 816 -37.33 33.73 12.55
N ASP A 817 -37.25 34.82 11.81
CA ASP A 817 -38.04 36.03 12.08
C ASP A 817 -39.54 35.70 12.14
N GLY A 818 -40.22 36.20 13.17
CA GLY A 818 -41.66 35.97 13.38
C GLY A 818 -42.03 34.61 14.00
N SER A 819 -41.09 33.66 14.13
CA SER A 819 -41.37 32.37 14.78
C SER A 819 -41.40 32.46 16.32
N GLY A 820 -40.57 33.32 16.91
CA GLY A 820 -40.39 33.42 18.36
C GLY A 820 -39.76 32.18 19.01
N VAL A 821 -39.34 31.19 18.21
CA VAL A 821 -38.84 29.90 18.67
C VAL A 821 -37.38 29.73 18.23
N TRP A 822 -36.51 29.47 19.20
CA TRP A 822 -35.12 29.10 18.95
C TRP A 822 -34.99 27.60 18.70
N THR A 823 -34.06 27.21 17.83
CA THR A 823 -33.59 25.82 17.73
C THR A 823 -33.14 25.29 19.10
N THR A 824 -33.21 23.99 19.37
CA THR A 824 -32.65 23.44 20.62
C THR A 824 -31.12 23.55 20.62
N SER A 825 -30.50 23.99 21.72
CA SER A 825 -29.03 24.06 21.85
C SER A 825 -28.41 22.65 21.73
N PRO A 826 -27.30 22.46 20.98
CA PRO A 826 -26.40 23.48 20.42
C PRO A 826 -26.83 24.10 19.07
N GLY A 827 -27.98 23.71 18.51
CA GLY A 827 -28.45 24.17 17.20
C GLY A 827 -28.03 23.23 16.06
N GLN A 828 -28.11 23.71 14.83
CA GLN A 828 -27.74 22.93 13.64
C GLN A 828 -26.22 22.92 13.48
N GLN A 829 -25.64 21.73 13.30
CA GLN A 829 -24.20 21.62 13.01
C GLN A 829 -23.88 22.15 11.62
N LEU A 830 -22.90 23.06 11.53
CA LEU A 830 -22.37 23.54 10.27
C LEU A 830 -21.51 22.45 9.61
N GLN A 831 -21.68 22.28 8.30
CA GLN A 831 -21.00 21.28 7.49
C GLN A 831 -19.71 21.85 6.89
N SER A 832 -18.82 21.01 6.39
CA SER A 832 -17.66 21.47 5.61
C SER A 832 -18.12 22.26 4.39
N SER A 833 -17.43 23.36 4.06
CA SER A 833 -17.72 24.16 2.87
C SER A 833 -16.65 23.99 1.79
N ALA A 834 -16.96 24.40 0.56
CA ALA A 834 -15.99 24.46 -0.54
C ALA A 834 -14.92 25.55 -0.37
N TYR A 835 -15.11 26.49 0.58
CA TYR A 835 -14.14 27.54 0.88
C TYR A 835 -13.27 27.10 2.05
N SER A 836 -11.95 27.04 1.81
CA SER A 836 -10.99 26.53 2.79
C SER A 836 -11.07 27.26 4.14
N GLY A 837 -11.23 26.49 5.21
CA GLY A 837 -11.38 26.99 6.58
C GLY A 837 -12.79 27.49 6.96
N TYR A 838 -13.75 27.49 6.02
CA TYR A 838 -15.14 27.83 6.32
C TYR A 838 -16.01 26.58 6.46
N LYS A 839 -16.95 26.64 7.39
CA LYS A 839 -18.08 25.72 7.52
C LYS A 839 -19.36 26.39 7.04
N THR A 840 -20.36 25.64 6.62
CA THR A 840 -21.57 26.22 6.04
C THR A 840 -22.86 25.52 6.46
N ALA A 841 -23.95 26.27 6.46
CA ALA A 841 -25.30 25.74 6.51
C ALA A 841 -26.24 26.63 5.68
N THR A 842 -27.23 25.99 5.06
CA THR A 842 -28.35 26.68 4.41
C THR A 842 -29.62 26.44 5.22
N ILE A 843 -30.24 27.53 5.65
CA ILE A 843 -31.47 27.54 6.47
C ILE A 843 -32.61 28.06 5.61
N GLN A 844 -33.67 27.26 5.50
CA GLN A 844 -34.88 27.65 4.79
C GLN A 844 -35.71 28.61 5.65
N LEU A 845 -36.04 29.78 5.10
CA LEU A 845 -36.82 30.82 5.80
C LEU A 845 -38.33 30.74 5.51
N GLY A 846 -38.74 30.03 4.46
CA GLY A 846 -40.10 30.11 3.95
C GLY A 846 -40.43 31.54 3.49
N THR A 847 -41.43 32.17 4.13
CA THR A 847 -41.83 33.57 3.87
C THR A 847 -41.14 34.60 4.77
N ALA A 848 -40.33 34.16 5.74
CA ALA A 848 -39.64 35.08 6.65
C ALA A 848 -38.55 35.89 5.93
N ALA A 849 -38.29 37.11 6.43
CA ALA A 849 -37.29 38.02 5.86
C ALA A 849 -35.84 37.65 6.22
N GLY A 850 -35.65 36.90 7.30
CA GLY A 850 -34.34 36.57 7.85
C GLY A 850 -34.44 35.70 9.12
N LEU A 851 -33.32 35.61 9.82
CA LEU A 851 -33.18 34.93 11.09
C LEU A 851 -32.21 35.65 12.02
N THR A 852 -32.37 35.42 13.31
CA THR A 852 -31.42 35.83 14.35
C THR A 852 -30.66 34.60 14.83
N ALA A 853 -29.33 34.66 14.92
CA ALA A 853 -28.47 33.51 15.17
C ALA A 853 -27.32 33.79 16.16
N ALA A 854 -26.89 32.75 16.85
CA ALA A 854 -25.62 32.68 17.58
C ALA A 854 -24.88 31.42 17.18
N PHE A 855 -23.54 31.44 17.30
CA PHE A 855 -22.70 30.29 16.96
C PHE A 855 -22.07 29.72 18.22
N ASN A 856 -21.80 28.42 18.24
CA ASN A 856 -21.16 27.77 19.39
C ASN A 856 -20.35 26.54 18.98
N ASN A 857 -19.54 26.03 19.90
CA ASN A 857 -18.68 24.87 19.68
C ASN A 857 -19.31 23.51 20.02
N GLY A 858 -20.59 23.48 20.43
CA GLY A 858 -21.27 22.27 20.89
C GLY A 858 -20.99 21.89 22.36
N SER A 859 -20.03 22.55 23.01
CA SER A 859 -19.62 22.29 24.40
C SER A 859 -19.79 23.50 25.32
N GLY A 860 -20.63 24.47 24.93
CA GLY A 860 -21.04 25.60 25.78
C GLY A 860 -20.25 26.91 25.61
N THR A 861 -19.29 26.98 24.68
CA THR A 861 -18.63 28.25 24.30
C THR A 861 -19.37 28.90 23.16
N TRP A 862 -19.71 30.18 23.32
CA TRP A 862 -20.55 30.92 22.38
C TRP A 862 -19.77 32.02 21.66
N ASP A 863 -20.03 32.15 20.37
CA ASP A 863 -19.68 33.28 19.52
C ASP A 863 -20.99 34.04 19.24
N ASN A 864 -21.18 35.13 19.98
CA ASN A 864 -22.39 35.95 19.99
C ASN A 864 -22.03 37.45 20.00
N ASN A 865 -21.18 37.92 19.07
CA ASN A 865 -20.94 39.35 18.81
C ASN A 865 -20.83 40.24 20.07
N GLY A 866 -20.04 39.82 21.08
CA GLY A 866 -19.89 40.57 22.33
C GLY A 866 -21.12 40.58 23.25
N GLY A 867 -21.96 39.55 23.21
CA GLY A 867 -23.19 39.41 24.01
C GLY A 867 -24.51 39.60 23.25
N GLY A 868 -24.47 39.84 21.93
CA GLY A 868 -25.63 39.99 21.05
C GLY A 868 -25.70 38.94 19.93
N ASN A 869 -26.90 38.64 19.43
CA ASN A 869 -27.05 37.69 18.33
C ASN A 869 -26.80 38.35 16.95
N TYR A 870 -26.28 37.58 15.99
CA TYR A 870 -26.14 37.97 14.59
C TYR A 870 -27.50 38.03 13.90
N ARG A 871 -27.70 39.00 13.00
CA ARG A 871 -28.89 39.08 12.16
C ARG A 871 -28.52 38.78 10.71
N LEU A 872 -29.22 37.84 10.09
CA LEU A 872 -29.02 37.44 8.70
C LEU A 872 -30.33 37.57 7.94
N THR A 873 -30.35 38.35 6.86
CA THR A 873 -31.50 38.37 5.92
C THR A 873 -31.34 37.27 4.87
N SER A 874 -32.41 36.97 4.12
CA SER A 874 -32.33 36.08 2.94
C SER A 874 -31.12 36.43 2.07
N GLY A 875 -30.35 35.43 1.64
CA GLY A 875 -29.12 35.59 0.87
C GLY A 875 -27.94 34.78 1.41
N THR A 876 -26.76 35.06 0.84
CA THR A 876 -25.50 34.43 1.27
C THR A 876 -24.71 35.38 2.16
N TRP A 877 -24.11 34.84 3.22
CA TRP A 877 -23.35 35.59 4.20
C TRP A 877 -22.07 34.87 4.58
N SER A 878 -21.05 35.63 5.00
CA SER A 878 -19.79 35.13 5.51
C SER A 878 -19.48 35.78 6.86
N LEU A 879 -19.23 34.97 7.89
CA LEU A 879 -18.89 35.39 9.24
C LEU A 879 -17.49 34.89 9.60
N VAL A 880 -16.56 35.82 9.84
CA VAL A 880 -15.17 35.54 10.19
C VAL A 880 -14.82 36.26 11.47
N ASN A 881 -14.49 35.52 12.53
CA ASN A 881 -14.05 36.08 13.82
C ASN A 881 -14.92 37.26 14.31
N GLY A 882 -16.24 37.15 14.18
CA GLY A 882 -17.21 38.17 14.58
C GLY A 882 -17.60 39.21 13.50
N SER A 883 -16.93 39.24 12.35
CA SER A 883 -17.26 40.15 11.25
C SER A 883 -18.19 39.50 10.22
N LEU A 884 -19.41 40.01 10.09
CA LEU A 884 -20.43 39.52 9.15
C LEU A 884 -20.44 40.35 7.86
N THR A 885 -20.29 39.69 6.71
CA THR A 885 -20.28 40.30 5.37
C THR A 885 -21.26 39.57 4.44
N SER A 886 -21.86 40.28 3.50
CA SER A 886 -22.74 39.65 2.49
C SER A 886 -21.92 39.02 1.37
N GLY A 887 -22.41 37.89 0.86
CA GLY A 887 -21.77 37.11 -0.18
C GLY A 887 -20.92 35.93 0.33
N VAL A 888 -20.32 35.22 -0.63
CA VAL A 888 -19.45 34.08 -0.38
C VAL A 888 -18.10 34.51 0.22
N PRO A 889 -17.37 33.60 0.90
CA PRO A 889 -16.05 33.89 1.44
C PRO A 889 -15.09 34.47 0.41
N GLN A 890 -14.36 35.52 0.81
CA GLN A 890 -13.24 36.07 0.04
C GLN A 890 -11.92 35.50 0.59
N ALA A 891 -10.92 35.30 -0.26
CA ALA A 891 -9.59 34.86 0.18
C ALA A 891 -9.00 35.87 1.18
N ASP A 892 -8.31 35.35 2.21
CA ASP A 892 -7.59 36.17 3.18
C ASP A 892 -6.51 36.97 2.45
N SER A 893 -6.78 38.26 2.24
CA SER A 893 -5.95 39.13 1.41
C SER A 893 -5.97 40.56 1.93
N VAL A 894 -4.80 41.21 1.88
CA VAL A 894 -4.63 42.61 2.25
C VAL A 894 -4.04 43.36 1.07
N THR A 895 -4.81 44.30 0.54
CA THR A 895 -4.35 45.24 -0.48
C THR A 895 -3.76 46.47 0.18
N PHE A 896 -2.46 46.64 0.09
CA PHE A 896 -1.80 47.88 0.48
C PHE A 896 -1.89 48.87 -0.68
N ARG A 897 -2.41 50.07 -0.42
CA ARG A 897 -2.43 51.20 -1.35
C ARG A 897 -1.56 52.30 -0.77
N VAL A 898 -0.51 52.69 -1.49
CA VAL A 898 0.54 53.60 -1.03
C VAL A 898 0.57 54.83 -1.90
N THR A 899 0.22 55.96 -1.31
CA THR A 899 0.44 57.29 -1.87
C THR A 899 1.87 57.71 -1.57
N VAL A 900 2.63 58.12 -2.58
CA VAL A 900 4.05 58.50 -2.45
C VAL A 900 4.23 60.00 -2.74
N PRO A 901 5.28 60.67 -2.21
CA PRO A 901 5.47 62.10 -2.44
C PRO A 901 5.89 62.40 -3.88
N SER A 902 5.68 63.63 -4.35
CA SER A 902 6.01 64.06 -5.73
C SER A 902 7.50 63.94 -6.07
N THR A 903 8.35 63.88 -5.05
CA THR A 903 9.80 63.66 -5.16
C THR A 903 10.16 62.20 -5.46
N THR A 904 9.18 61.29 -5.53
CA THR A 904 9.41 59.89 -5.93
C THR A 904 9.73 59.82 -7.43
N PRO A 905 10.87 59.25 -7.85
CA PRO A 905 11.22 59.14 -9.26
C PRO A 905 10.11 58.46 -10.07
N SER A 906 9.79 59.00 -11.25
CA SER A 906 8.67 58.53 -12.08
C SER A 906 8.80 57.08 -12.55
N SER A 907 10.04 56.60 -12.69
CA SER A 907 10.41 55.21 -13.04
C SER A 907 10.96 54.39 -11.87
N GLY A 908 11.01 54.95 -10.66
CA GLY A 908 11.59 54.28 -9.50
C GLY A 908 10.66 53.22 -8.92
N PRO A 909 11.15 52.01 -8.58
CA PRO A 909 10.32 51.00 -7.96
C PRO A 909 9.94 51.38 -6.52
N VAL A 910 8.77 50.95 -6.08
CA VAL A 910 8.29 51.06 -4.69
C VAL A 910 8.01 49.66 -4.19
N TYR A 911 8.50 49.32 -3.01
CA TYR A 911 8.35 47.99 -2.40
C TYR A 911 7.68 48.07 -1.04
N LEU A 912 6.97 47.01 -0.67
CA LEU A 912 6.51 46.77 0.69
C LEU A 912 7.45 45.75 1.34
N SER A 913 8.14 46.14 2.40
CA SER A 913 9.08 45.27 3.11
C SER A 913 8.60 45.04 4.53
N GLY A 914 8.66 43.81 5.01
CA GLY A 914 8.10 43.46 6.30
C GLY A 914 8.50 42.08 6.79
N SER A 915 7.89 41.66 7.89
CA SER A 915 8.10 40.33 8.49
C SER A 915 7.75 39.19 7.52
N PHE A 916 6.89 39.43 6.53
CA PHE A 916 6.47 38.45 5.52
C PHE A 916 7.46 38.25 4.37
N ASN A 917 8.49 39.10 4.23
CA ASN A 917 9.55 38.95 3.22
C ASN A 917 10.95 39.04 3.84
N SER A 918 11.07 38.68 5.12
CA SER A 918 12.30 38.76 5.90
C SER A 918 13.00 40.13 5.82
N TRP A 919 12.21 41.22 5.74
CA TRP A 919 12.71 42.58 5.66
C TRP A 919 13.63 42.86 4.45
N ASN A 920 13.44 42.13 3.34
CA ASN A 920 14.13 42.43 2.10
C ASN A 920 13.58 43.74 1.49
N ALA A 921 14.44 44.76 1.41
CA ALA A 921 14.10 46.11 0.95
C ALA A 921 13.86 46.22 -0.56
N ALA A 922 14.18 45.19 -1.35
CA ALA A 922 14.19 45.22 -2.81
C ALA A 922 13.57 43.96 -3.44
N ASP A 923 12.76 43.22 -2.70
CA ASP A 923 12.19 41.96 -3.15
C ASP A 923 11.20 42.17 -4.32
N PRO A 924 11.48 41.66 -5.53
CA PRO A 924 10.60 41.82 -6.69
C PRO A 924 9.18 41.27 -6.46
N ALA A 925 9.01 40.27 -5.61
CA ALA A 925 7.69 39.70 -5.30
C ALA A 925 6.80 40.67 -4.50
N TYR A 926 7.40 41.68 -3.87
CA TYR A 926 6.71 42.70 -3.07
C TYR A 926 6.81 44.10 -3.68
N GLN A 927 7.15 44.19 -4.96
CA GLN A 927 7.11 45.43 -5.72
C GLN A 927 5.66 45.84 -5.95
N LEU A 928 5.32 47.08 -5.59
CA LEU A 928 4.00 47.63 -5.82
C LEU A 928 3.84 48.05 -7.28
N THR A 929 2.62 47.87 -7.79
CA THR A 929 2.22 48.32 -9.12
C THR A 929 1.63 49.72 -9.06
N LYS A 930 2.09 50.63 -9.91
CA LYS A 930 1.53 51.98 -9.99
C LYS A 930 0.21 51.98 -10.78
N GLY A 931 -0.87 52.36 -10.13
CA GLY A 931 -2.17 52.56 -10.77
C GLY A 931 -2.21 53.81 -11.65
N SER A 932 -3.24 53.90 -12.50
CA SER A 932 -3.52 55.08 -13.34
C SER A 932 -3.87 56.33 -12.52
N ASP A 933 -4.25 56.16 -11.26
CA ASP A 933 -4.49 57.21 -10.26
C ASP A 933 -3.19 57.69 -9.58
N GLY A 934 -2.04 57.12 -9.94
CA GLY A 934 -0.73 57.44 -9.36
C GLY A 934 -0.45 56.77 -8.02
N VAL A 935 -1.37 55.97 -7.49
CA VAL A 935 -1.23 55.24 -6.22
C VAL A 935 -0.58 53.87 -6.49
N TYR A 936 0.39 53.50 -5.68
CA TYR A 936 1.04 52.20 -5.77
C TYR A 936 0.23 51.16 -5.00
N SER A 937 0.04 49.95 -5.53
CA SER A 937 -0.66 48.90 -4.80
C SER A 937 -0.04 47.53 -4.92
N ILE A 938 -0.25 46.72 -3.89
CA ILE A 938 0.04 45.28 -3.87
C ILE A 938 -1.00 44.57 -3.02
N THR A 939 -1.44 43.39 -3.45
CA THR A 939 -2.33 42.53 -2.68
C THR A 939 -1.54 41.32 -2.19
N LEU A 940 -1.43 41.18 -0.87
CA LEU A 940 -0.75 40.07 -0.22
C LEU A 940 -1.76 39.12 0.39
N SER A 941 -1.49 37.80 0.35
CA SER A 941 -2.22 36.85 1.18
C SER A 941 -1.59 36.84 2.57
N LEU A 942 -2.27 37.45 3.54
CA LEU A 942 -1.81 37.53 4.92
C LEU A 942 -2.80 36.77 5.82
N PRO A 943 -2.33 35.77 6.60
CA PRO A 943 -3.21 34.99 7.47
C PRO A 943 -3.94 35.86 8.49
N ALA A 944 -5.25 35.61 8.64
CA ALA A 944 -6.07 36.25 9.65
C ALA A 944 -5.49 36.04 11.06
N GLY A 945 -5.51 37.08 11.88
CA GLY A 945 -5.04 37.04 13.28
C GLY A 945 -3.52 37.08 13.47
N THR A 946 -2.72 37.01 12.39
CA THR A 946 -1.26 37.06 12.50
C THR A 946 -0.75 38.48 12.32
N ALA A 947 -0.18 39.08 13.37
CA ALA A 947 0.40 40.41 13.28
C ALA A 947 1.63 40.41 12.35
N VAL A 948 1.61 41.26 11.33
CA VAL A 948 2.74 41.51 10.45
C VAL A 948 3.28 42.92 10.66
N GLN A 949 4.60 43.07 10.62
CA GLN A 949 5.26 44.36 10.64
C GLN A 949 5.73 44.74 9.24
N TYR A 950 5.67 46.02 8.87
CA TYR A 950 6.06 46.48 7.53
C TYR A 950 6.49 47.96 7.46
N LYS A 951 7.20 48.27 6.38
CA LYS A 951 7.66 49.59 5.91
C LYS A 951 7.62 49.64 4.37
N VAL A 952 7.68 50.84 3.81
CA VAL A 952 7.76 51.10 2.37
C VAL A 952 9.17 51.59 2.00
N THR A 953 9.73 51.08 0.91
CA THR A 953 11.06 51.46 0.41
C THR A 953 11.05 51.74 -1.10
N ARG A 954 12.16 52.27 -1.61
CA ARG A 954 12.45 52.32 -3.06
C ARG A 954 13.59 51.38 -3.47
N GLY A 955 13.66 50.19 -2.88
CA GLY A 955 14.65 49.17 -3.22
C GLY A 955 15.90 49.16 -2.32
N SER A 956 15.94 49.98 -1.29
CA SER A 956 17.03 50.01 -0.30
C SER A 956 16.59 50.66 1.00
N TRP A 957 17.20 50.25 2.12
CA TRP A 957 17.03 50.89 3.43
C TRP A 957 17.57 52.33 3.47
N ALA A 958 18.44 52.72 2.54
CA ALA A 958 18.84 54.12 2.35
C ALA A 958 17.71 54.98 1.75
N THR A 959 16.70 54.34 1.16
CA THR A 959 15.55 54.96 0.48
C THR A 959 14.21 54.57 1.12
N VAL A 960 14.23 54.25 2.41
CA VAL A 960 13.03 53.92 3.20
C VAL A 960 12.22 55.18 3.47
N GLU A 961 10.92 55.00 3.68
CA GLU A 961 10.05 56.09 4.16
C GLU A 961 10.50 56.67 5.52
N THR A 962 10.29 57.96 5.69
CA THR A 962 10.54 58.72 6.92
C THR A 962 9.35 59.62 7.26
N SER A 963 9.40 60.26 8.44
CA SER A 963 8.49 61.36 8.75
C SER A 963 8.71 62.54 7.80
N SER A 964 7.78 63.50 7.80
CA SER A 964 7.94 64.76 7.05
C SER A 964 9.21 65.55 7.39
N SER A 965 9.78 65.37 8.60
CA SER A 965 11.03 66.00 9.03
C SER A 965 12.29 65.21 8.66
N GLY A 966 12.15 64.05 8.01
CA GLY A 966 13.27 63.15 7.68
C GLY A 966 13.68 62.19 8.81
N ALA A 967 12.97 62.20 9.94
CA ALA A 967 13.24 61.27 11.04
C ALA A 967 12.74 59.86 10.71
N GLU A 968 13.47 58.85 11.14
CA GLU A 968 13.06 57.46 10.96
C GLU A 968 11.74 57.16 11.68
N ILE A 969 10.83 56.46 11.00
CA ILE A 969 9.57 56.01 11.60
C ILE A 969 9.68 54.57 12.09
N ALA A 970 8.96 54.23 13.16
CA ALA A 970 8.85 52.86 13.63
C ALA A 970 8.16 51.96 12.58
N ASN A 971 8.38 50.66 12.68
CA ASN A 971 7.68 49.68 11.84
C ASN A 971 6.16 49.77 12.09
N ARG A 972 5.36 49.74 11.02
CA ARG A 972 3.91 49.65 11.14
C ARG A 972 3.52 48.20 11.43
N THR A 973 2.44 48.00 12.18
CA THR A 973 1.90 46.67 12.46
C THR A 973 0.49 46.55 11.91
N LEU A 974 0.17 45.45 11.24
CA LEU A 974 -1.16 45.07 10.81
C LEU A 974 -1.48 43.67 11.32
N THR A 975 -2.62 43.49 11.96
CA THR A 975 -3.18 42.16 12.23
C THR A 975 -4.39 41.98 11.31
N PRO A 976 -4.30 41.20 10.22
CA PRO A 976 -5.42 41.02 9.31
C PRO A 976 -6.61 40.41 10.04
N ALA A 977 -7.79 41.01 9.94
CA ALA A 977 -9.01 40.45 10.51
C ALA A 977 -9.57 39.20 9.76
N GLY A 978 -8.98 38.84 8.61
CA GLY A 978 -9.49 37.82 7.68
C GLY A 978 -10.38 38.39 6.56
N GLY A 979 -10.53 37.66 5.46
CA GLY A 979 -11.16 38.12 4.22
C GLY A 979 -10.34 39.18 3.48
N ALA A 980 -10.96 39.85 2.50
CA ALA A 980 -10.32 40.90 1.71
C ALA A 980 -10.32 42.26 2.45
N GLN A 981 -9.15 42.87 2.58
CA GLN A 981 -8.94 44.13 3.31
C GLN A 981 -8.13 45.11 2.48
N THR A 982 -8.28 46.41 2.74
CA THR A 982 -7.46 47.45 2.11
C THR A 982 -6.81 48.32 3.19
N VAL A 983 -5.50 48.48 3.10
CA VAL A 983 -4.69 49.35 3.97
C VAL A 983 -4.18 50.51 3.14
N ASN A 984 -4.62 51.71 3.45
CA ASN A 984 -4.16 52.92 2.78
C ASN A 984 -2.99 53.53 3.57
N LEU A 985 -1.88 53.78 2.89
CA LEU A 985 -0.64 54.32 3.43
C LEU A 985 -0.25 55.58 2.65
N THR A 986 0.42 56.50 3.34
CA THR A 986 1.03 57.68 2.72
C THR A 986 2.48 57.76 3.16
N VAL A 987 3.40 57.70 2.20
CA VAL A 987 4.82 58.03 2.42
C VAL A 987 4.94 59.55 2.38
N GLN A 988 5.47 60.16 3.44
CA GLN A 988 5.60 61.61 3.52
C GLN A 988 6.91 62.12 2.89
N ARG A 989 8.00 61.38 3.09
CA ARG A 989 9.34 61.69 2.62
C ARG A 989 10.16 60.41 2.52
N TRP A 990 11.19 60.40 1.66
CA TRP A 990 12.18 59.32 1.59
C TRP A 990 13.46 59.71 2.34
N LYS A 991 14.15 58.74 2.95
CA LYS A 991 15.34 58.96 3.79
C LYS A 991 16.51 59.65 3.07
N ASP A 992 16.63 59.47 1.77
CA ASP A 992 17.66 60.05 0.90
C ASP A 992 17.32 61.45 0.35
N GLN A 993 16.25 62.07 0.85
CA GLN A 993 15.78 63.39 0.41
C GLN A 993 16.03 64.48 1.41
#